data_AF-A0A661WXV5-F1
#
_entry.id   AF-A0A661WXV5-F1
#
_cell.length_a   1.000
_cell.length_b   1.000
_cell.length_c   1.000
_cell.angle_alpha   90.00
_cell.angle_beta   90.00
_cell.angle_gamma   90.00
#
_symmetry.space_group_name_H-M   'P 1'
#
loop_
_entity.id
_entity.type
_entity.pdbx_description
1 polymer ?
#
loop_
_entity_poly.entity_id
_entity_poly.type
_entity_poly.pdbx_seq_one_letter_code
_entity_poly.pdbx_strand_id
1 'polypeptide(L)'
;MSLISKVGRKSWKVRLLLALFYGLLVGGGITMVYPFTLMLANSITSNADWNDFRIVPKYLYDKREQFRKYMVEAEHQEELPFLFNHGEWFGAEDIKLNELDPLFKRDTNQLANISADWQIYMRTIPCYYWRPYFNWQTMRLFYTPFVNSTKYQAFLKKKYSDDIEKLNHAQGTYYDDFSDIWHLRDSYWWRLWSVPDTPQWRDWTEWKSTLDPTLAYPYPMEMEWWKFTRFLYISVDRFDDIYNTNLSSLVDIHLSDAINFGVTPRKDIERFVFEKCNSMYYELHTETNVWNNFLKGIYNEIPEKSRKYSFKKYCELYPPTKRFPTNTQHYALWTRYINQMKIGTNGLPVYVRKFNEVKIWSPIEEYKNFLKKHYNGDINKLNNAYGPTYVMGRLYKSFDEIEMFPIPDIMFYDFVKKHKQIMRTYIFGNYSTVINYIALHGRSLWVTLIFIILCIASSLTINPMAAYALSRFRLTYANKILIFFLATMAFPAEVAMIPNFLMIRDLGLLNTFGALVLPGLANGFGIFLLKGFFDSLPPELYEAALIDGASEWKMFYSITLPLCKPILAVMALGAFTGAYGAFMFAFLVCQDKSMWTLMVFLYQFQQEYGNFMIMASLVLSAIPTLIVFILCQRVILRGIVIPTFK
;
A
#
# COMPACT_ATOMS: atom_id res chain seq x y z
N MET A 1 49.69 -13.56 14.58
CA MET A 1 50.80 -13.96 13.68
C MET A 1 50.23 -14.10 12.28
N SER A 2 50.84 -13.57 11.21
CA SER A 2 50.42 -14.04 9.88
C SER A 2 50.88 -15.49 9.77
N LEU A 3 49.97 -16.40 9.41
CA LEU A 3 50.26 -17.81 9.07
C LEU A 3 51.45 -17.97 8.13
N ILE A 4 51.83 -16.90 7.42
CA ILE A 4 52.91 -16.81 6.45
C ILE A 4 53.99 -15.85 6.97
N SER A 5 55.23 -16.32 7.10
CA SER A 5 56.37 -15.49 7.55
C SER A 5 56.66 -14.33 6.59
N LYS A 6 57.30 -13.25 7.08
CA LYS A 6 57.69 -12.09 6.24
C LYS A 6 58.58 -12.50 5.05
N VAL A 7 59.41 -13.52 5.22
CA VAL A 7 60.26 -14.08 4.15
C VAL A 7 59.43 -14.89 3.16
N GLY A 8 58.47 -15.69 3.63
CA GLY A 8 57.58 -16.48 2.78
C GLY A 8 56.71 -15.65 1.83
N ARG A 9 56.32 -14.43 2.20
CA ARG A 9 55.53 -13.50 1.36
C ARG A 9 56.23 -13.05 0.07
N LYS A 10 57.56 -13.23 -0.05
CA LYS A 10 58.31 -12.91 -1.28
C LYS A 10 58.21 -14.00 -2.35
N SER A 11 57.83 -15.23 -1.98
CA SER A 11 57.67 -16.34 -2.94
C SER A 11 56.50 -16.10 -3.89
N TRP A 12 56.71 -16.34 -5.19
CA TRP A 12 55.67 -16.28 -6.22
C TRP A 12 54.44 -17.14 -5.87
N LYS A 13 54.65 -18.37 -5.37
CA LYS A 13 53.57 -19.29 -4.98
C LYS A 13 52.68 -18.70 -3.88
N VAL A 14 53.30 -18.03 -2.91
CA VAL A 14 52.60 -17.38 -1.80
C VAL A 14 51.86 -16.12 -2.26
N ARG A 15 52.44 -15.34 -3.17
CA ARG A 15 51.78 -14.19 -3.78
C ARG A 15 50.55 -14.60 -4.58
N LEU A 16 50.65 -15.68 -5.36
CA LEU A 16 49.53 -16.23 -6.12
C LEU A 16 48.42 -16.72 -5.20
N LEU A 17 48.75 -17.46 -4.14
CA LEU A 17 47.79 -17.91 -3.12
C LEU A 17 47.11 -16.74 -2.40
N LEU A 18 47.86 -15.69 -2.02
CA LEU A 18 47.28 -14.47 -1.44
C LEU A 18 46.38 -13.74 -2.44
N ALA A 19 46.81 -13.61 -3.70
CA ALA A 19 45.99 -12.99 -4.76
C ALA A 19 44.69 -13.77 -4.97
N LEU A 20 44.73 -15.10 -4.92
CA LEU A 20 43.55 -15.97 -5.01
C LEU A 20 42.62 -15.76 -3.81
N PHE A 21 43.15 -15.69 -2.58
CA PHE A 21 42.36 -15.35 -1.39
C PHE A 21 41.71 -13.98 -1.49
N TYR A 22 42.45 -12.94 -1.89
CA TYR A 22 41.88 -11.61 -2.08
C TYR A 22 40.84 -11.60 -3.20
N GLY A 23 41.07 -12.32 -4.31
CA GLY A 23 40.11 -12.47 -5.39
C GLY A 23 38.81 -13.13 -4.92
N LEU A 24 38.89 -14.22 -4.15
CA LEU A 24 37.73 -14.89 -3.55
C LEU A 24 37.00 -13.99 -2.55
N LEU A 25 37.73 -13.28 -1.68
CA LEU A 25 37.13 -12.38 -0.69
C LEU A 25 36.45 -11.17 -1.36
N VAL A 26 37.06 -10.60 -2.40
CA VAL A 26 36.46 -9.51 -3.19
C VAL A 26 35.25 -10.02 -3.95
N GLY A 27 35.33 -11.19 -4.59
CA GLY A 27 34.20 -11.84 -5.24
C GLY A 27 33.03 -12.07 -4.28
N GLY A 28 33.31 -12.65 -3.11
CA GLY A 28 32.33 -12.83 -2.03
C GLY A 28 31.72 -11.50 -1.57
N GLY A 29 32.54 -10.47 -1.37
CA GLY A 29 32.07 -9.12 -1.03
C GLY A 29 31.13 -8.55 -2.08
N ILE A 30 31.49 -8.62 -3.37
CA ILE A 30 30.65 -8.13 -4.47
C ILE A 30 29.31 -8.88 -4.52
N THR A 31 29.33 -10.21 -4.34
CA THR A 31 28.10 -11.01 -4.33
C THR A 31 27.15 -10.69 -3.16
N MET A 32 27.65 -10.11 -2.07
CA MET A 32 26.81 -9.64 -0.96
C MET A 32 26.31 -8.20 -1.15
N VAL A 33 27.11 -7.34 -1.79
CA VAL A 33 26.75 -5.93 -2.02
C VAL A 33 25.55 -5.82 -2.96
N TYR A 34 25.49 -6.61 -4.03
CA TYR A 34 24.40 -6.49 -5.01
C TYR A 34 23.00 -6.82 -4.43
N PRO A 35 22.76 -7.94 -3.73
CA PRO A 35 21.49 -8.20 -3.06
C PRO A 35 21.14 -7.14 -2.01
N PHE A 36 22.14 -6.63 -1.28
CA PHE A 36 21.92 -5.59 -0.28
C PHE A 36 21.49 -4.26 -0.92
N THR A 37 22.12 -3.85 -2.03
CA THR A 37 21.72 -2.63 -2.75
C THR A 37 20.36 -2.78 -3.41
N LEU A 38 20.01 -3.97 -3.90
CA LEU A 38 18.65 -4.28 -4.35
C LEU A 38 17.63 -4.21 -3.21
N MET A 39 17.96 -4.72 -2.02
CA MET A 39 17.09 -4.61 -0.85
C MET A 39 16.86 -3.14 -0.45
N LEU A 40 17.92 -2.32 -0.47
CA LEU A 40 17.80 -0.88 -0.25
C LEU A 40 16.96 -0.20 -1.33
N ALA A 41 17.16 -0.54 -2.60
CA ALA A 41 16.34 -0.02 -3.69
C ALA A 41 14.86 -0.38 -3.50
N ASN A 42 14.56 -1.65 -3.22
CA ASN A 42 13.20 -2.14 -3.06
C ASN A 42 12.53 -1.71 -1.75
N SER A 43 13.29 -1.25 -0.77
CA SER A 43 12.73 -0.67 0.46
C SER A 43 11.99 0.65 0.24
N ILE A 44 12.27 1.34 -0.88
CA ILE A 44 11.65 2.60 -1.28
C ILE A 44 10.78 2.47 -2.54
N THR A 45 10.60 1.24 -3.04
CA THR A 45 9.64 0.94 -4.11
C THR A 45 8.25 0.64 -3.54
N SER A 46 7.33 0.32 -4.43
CA SER A 46 5.90 0.15 -4.23
C SER A 46 5.37 -0.89 -5.23
N ASN A 47 4.05 -1.04 -5.30
CA ASN A 47 3.40 -1.78 -6.38
C ASN A 47 3.70 -1.24 -7.80
N ALA A 48 3.97 0.06 -7.96
CA ALA A 48 4.21 0.68 -9.27
C ALA A 48 5.57 0.28 -9.89
N ASP A 49 6.53 -0.12 -9.06
CA ASP A 49 7.93 -0.33 -9.43
C ASP A 49 8.55 -1.61 -8.81
N TRP A 50 7.74 -2.50 -8.22
CA TRP A 50 8.22 -3.74 -7.60
C TRP A 50 8.95 -4.69 -8.56
N ASN A 51 8.52 -4.74 -9.83
CA ASN A 51 9.15 -5.58 -10.85
C ASN A 51 10.43 -4.95 -11.44
N ASP A 52 10.87 -3.79 -10.94
CA ASP A 52 12.06 -3.09 -11.40
C ASP A 52 13.29 -3.40 -10.54
N PHE A 53 14.05 -4.43 -10.93
CA PHE A 53 15.24 -4.90 -10.20
C PHE A 53 16.50 -4.02 -10.41
N ARG A 54 16.34 -2.71 -10.45
CA ARG A 54 17.46 -1.77 -10.57
C ARG A 54 17.91 -1.29 -9.22
N ILE A 55 19.24 -1.16 -9.09
CA ILE A 55 19.89 -0.63 -7.88
C ILE A 55 19.44 0.82 -7.59
N VAL A 56 19.18 1.59 -8.64
CA VAL A 56 18.65 2.95 -8.53
C VAL A 56 17.28 2.97 -9.19
N PRO A 57 16.18 3.05 -8.40
CA PRO A 57 14.84 3.16 -8.94
C PRO A 57 14.70 4.35 -9.90
N LYS A 58 14.04 4.14 -11.05
CA LYS A 58 13.87 5.19 -12.08
C LYS A 58 13.27 6.48 -11.56
N TYR A 59 12.29 6.38 -10.66
CA TYR A 59 11.59 7.53 -10.13
C TYR A 59 12.52 8.47 -9.33
N LEU A 60 13.74 8.07 -8.98
CA LEU A 60 14.69 8.98 -8.34
C LEU A 60 15.26 10.03 -9.31
N TYR A 61 15.26 9.76 -10.62
CA TYR A 61 15.88 10.63 -11.62
C TYR A 61 15.02 10.94 -12.85
N ASP A 62 13.99 10.13 -13.16
CA ASP A 62 13.07 10.39 -14.27
C ASP A 62 11.73 10.93 -13.75
N LYS A 63 11.42 12.20 -14.09
CA LYS A 63 10.18 12.87 -13.70
C LYS A 63 8.93 12.19 -14.29
N ARG A 64 9.05 11.50 -15.43
CA ARG A 64 7.95 10.73 -16.03
C ARG A 64 7.60 9.53 -15.18
N GLU A 65 8.62 8.87 -14.65
CA GLU A 65 8.44 7.72 -13.77
C GLU A 65 7.95 8.16 -12.39
N GLN A 66 8.35 9.34 -11.91
CA GLN A 66 7.77 9.95 -10.70
C GLN A 66 6.27 10.23 -10.86
N PHE A 67 5.88 10.79 -12.00
CA PHE A 67 4.47 11.05 -12.28
C PHE A 67 3.68 9.75 -12.49
N ARG A 68 4.23 8.77 -13.23
CA ARG A 68 3.65 7.43 -13.34
C ARG A 68 3.43 6.80 -11.98
N LYS A 69 4.44 6.85 -11.11
CA LYS A 69 4.37 6.39 -9.72
C LYS A 69 3.28 7.13 -8.93
N TYR A 70 3.18 8.45 -9.10
CA TYR A 70 2.12 9.28 -8.48
C TYR A 70 0.72 8.89 -8.93
N MET A 71 0.52 8.64 -10.22
CA MET A 71 -0.75 8.19 -10.76
C MET A 71 -1.17 6.82 -10.21
N VAL A 72 -0.22 5.95 -9.86
CA VAL A 72 -0.50 4.61 -9.29
C VAL A 72 -0.69 4.66 -7.77
N GLU A 73 0.06 5.50 -7.05
CA GLU A 73 0.13 5.47 -5.59
C GLU A 73 -0.59 6.59 -4.85
N ALA A 74 -0.43 7.83 -5.29
CA ALA A 74 -0.44 8.94 -4.36
C ALA A 74 -1.83 9.27 -3.84
N GLU A 75 -2.83 9.34 -4.72
CA GLU A 75 -4.20 9.69 -4.30
C GLU A 75 -5.29 9.05 -5.17
N HIS A 76 -4.94 8.37 -6.27
CA HIS A 76 -5.91 7.92 -7.27
C HIS A 76 -5.70 6.46 -7.57
N GLN A 77 -5.98 5.59 -6.60
CA GLN A 77 -5.69 4.17 -6.70
C GLN A 77 -6.49 3.43 -7.80
N GLU A 78 -7.15 4.13 -8.73
CA GLU A 78 -7.41 3.56 -10.05
C GLU A 78 -6.09 3.65 -10.81
N GLU A 79 -5.48 2.52 -11.20
CA GLU A 79 -4.43 2.56 -12.21
C GLU A 79 -4.96 3.46 -13.35
N LEU A 80 -4.37 4.64 -13.56
CA LEU A 80 -4.64 5.39 -14.79
C LEU A 80 -4.45 4.46 -16.00
N PRO A 81 -3.46 3.55 -16.01
CA PRO A 81 -3.41 2.48 -17.00
C PRO A 81 -4.59 1.51 -16.99
N PHE A 82 -5.30 1.25 -15.89
CA PHE A 82 -6.56 0.48 -15.92
C PHE A 82 -7.70 1.31 -16.52
N LEU A 83 -7.82 2.59 -16.13
CA LEU A 83 -8.79 3.54 -16.71
C LEU A 83 -8.55 3.80 -18.21
N PHE A 84 -7.28 3.80 -18.65
CA PHE A 84 -6.87 3.97 -20.04
C PHE A 84 -6.81 2.63 -20.81
N ASN A 85 -6.19 1.56 -20.30
CA ASN A 85 -6.13 0.24 -20.97
C ASN A 85 -7.49 -0.46 -21.07
N HIS A 86 -8.46 -0.16 -20.19
CA HIS A 86 -9.84 -0.68 -20.36
C HIS A 86 -10.72 0.25 -21.21
N GLY A 87 -10.16 1.29 -21.83
CA GLY A 87 -10.89 2.23 -22.68
C GLY A 87 -12.01 2.95 -21.94
N GLU A 88 -11.90 3.10 -20.61
CA GLU A 88 -12.94 3.67 -19.76
C GLU A 88 -12.94 5.20 -19.82
N TRP A 89 -11.90 5.84 -20.34
CA TRP A 89 -11.93 7.25 -20.72
C TRP A 89 -11.76 7.40 -22.22
N PHE A 90 -12.87 7.74 -22.90
CA PHE A 90 -12.97 8.24 -24.28
C PHE A 90 -11.87 7.74 -25.25
N GLY A 91 -11.91 6.45 -25.58
CA GLY A 91 -11.26 5.93 -26.80
C GLY A 91 -9.73 5.94 -26.86
N ALA A 92 -9.01 6.19 -25.76
CA ALA A 92 -7.56 6.05 -25.77
C ALA A 92 -7.16 4.58 -25.55
N GLU A 93 -6.80 3.87 -26.62
CA GLU A 93 -6.07 2.60 -26.51
C GLU A 93 -4.68 2.89 -25.93
N ASP A 94 -4.38 2.33 -24.76
CA ASP A 94 -3.06 2.33 -24.11
C ASP A 94 -2.27 3.65 -24.20
N ILE A 95 -2.61 4.65 -23.37
CA ILE A 95 -1.76 5.85 -23.26
C ILE A 95 -0.36 5.42 -22.79
N LYS A 96 0.61 5.42 -23.71
CA LYS A 96 2.00 5.09 -23.40
C LYS A 96 2.63 6.22 -22.60
N LEU A 97 3.60 5.92 -21.74
CA LEU A 97 4.33 6.96 -20.99
C LEU A 97 4.92 8.07 -21.87
N ASN A 98 5.26 7.73 -23.12
CA ASN A 98 5.82 8.67 -24.08
C ASN A 98 4.78 9.68 -24.60
N GLU A 99 3.49 9.36 -24.49
CA GLU A 99 2.39 10.25 -24.85
C GLU A 99 2.13 11.32 -23.77
N LEU A 100 2.75 11.19 -22.58
CA LEU A 100 2.70 12.18 -21.51
C LEU A 100 3.63 13.38 -21.73
N ASP A 101 4.55 13.32 -22.70
CA ASP A 101 5.53 14.39 -22.98
C ASP A 101 4.93 15.81 -23.14
N PRO A 102 3.72 16.01 -23.71
CA PRO A 102 3.07 17.31 -23.72
C PRO A 102 2.80 17.89 -22.33
N LEU A 103 2.43 17.06 -21.32
CA LEU A 103 2.18 17.53 -19.94
C LEU A 103 3.43 18.17 -19.34
N PHE A 104 4.60 17.58 -19.57
CA PHE A 104 5.86 18.06 -19.01
C PHE A 104 6.34 19.38 -19.62
N LYS A 105 5.74 19.81 -20.74
CA LYS A 105 6.01 21.09 -21.40
C LYS A 105 5.02 22.20 -21.02
N ARG A 106 4.00 21.89 -20.20
CA ARG A 106 2.95 22.85 -19.83
C ARG A 106 3.41 23.88 -18.80
N ASP A 107 2.85 25.08 -18.93
CA ASP A 107 3.06 26.17 -17.98
C ASP A 107 2.28 25.89 -16.67
N THR A 108 2.95 26.04 -15.54
CA THR A 108 2.35 25.82 -14.21
C THR A 108 1.16 26.75 -13.93
N ASN A 109 1.16 27.98 -14.45
CA ASN A 109 0.04 28.92 -14.31
C ASN A 109 -1.17 28.46 -15.12
N GLN A 110 -0.96 27.90 -16.33
CA GLN A 110 -2.05 27.34 -17.13
C GLN A 110 -2.66 26.13 -16.44
N LEU A 111 -1.83 25.25 -15.90
CA LEU A 111 -2.26 24.12 -15.07
C LEU A 111 -3.03 24.56 -13.81
N ALA A 112 -2.61 25.66 -13.18
CA ALA A 112 -3.31 26.24 -12.04
C ALA A 112 -4.71 26.76 -12.42
N ASN A 113 -4.84 27.43 -13.58
CA ASN A 113 -6.14 27.89 -14.09
C ASN A 113 -7.08 26.71 -14.34
N ILE A 114 -6.59 25.66 -15.01
CA ILE A 114 -7.35 24.43 -15.25
C ILE A 114 -7.83 23.81 -13.93
N SER A 115 -6.95 23.69 -12.93
CA SER A 115 -7.29 23.14 -11.62
C SER A 115 -8.30 24.01 -10.86
N ALA A 116 -8.19 25.34 -10.95
CA ALA A 116 -9.12 26.27 -10.32
C ALA A 116 -10.53 26.17 -10.95
N ASP A 117 -10.61 26.19 -12.27
CA ASP A 117 -11.87 26.04 -13.00
C ASP A 117 -12.54 24.70 -12.71
N TRP A 118 -11.76 23.62 -12.64
CA TRP A 118 -12.25 22.32 -12.26
C TRP A 118 -12.87 22.31 -10.87
N GLN A 119 -12.21 22.92 -9.88
CA GLN A 119 -12.73 22.99 -8.51
C GLN A 119 -14.04 23.79 -8.44
N ILE A 120 -14.15 24.88 -9.21
CA ILE A 120 -15.39 25.67 -9.29
C ILE A 120 -16.49 24.82 -9.92
N TYR A 121 -16.22 24.22 -11.09
CA TYR A 121 -17.15 23.37 -11.81
C TYR A 121 -17.67 22.25 -10.93
N MET A 122 -16.76 21.50 -10.30
CA MET A 122 -17.12 20.44 -9.38
C MET A 122 -18.05 20.99 -8.31
N ARG A 123 -17.75 22.09 -7.60
CA ARG A 123 -18.69 22.63 -6.59
C ARG A 123 -20.09 23.02 -7.10
N THR A 124 -20.31 23.16 -8.41
CA THR A 124 -21.65 23.42 -8.98
C THR A 124 -22.51 22.16 -9.08
N ILE A 125 -21.90 20.98 -9.10
CA ILE A 125 -22.62 19.71 -9.21
C ILE A 125 -22.88 19.17 -7.78
N PRO A 126 -23.89 18.33 -7.59
CA PRO A 126 -24.02 17.61 -6.34
C PRO A 126 -23.07 16.40 -6.20
N CYS A 127 -22.55 16.15 -4.99
CA CYS A 127 -21.56 15.10 -4.72
C CYS A 127 -22.03 13.66 -4.99
N TYR A 128 -23.34 13.43 -5.17
CA TYR A 128 -23.87 12.13 -5.59
C TYR A 128 -23.54 11.77 -7.04
N TYR A 129 -23.20 12.74 -7.89
CA TYR A 129 -22.73 12.49 -9.27
C TYR A 129 -21.23 12.31 -9.37
N TRP A 130 -20.48 12.46 -8.28
CA TRP A 130 -19.04 12.28 -8.30
C TRP A 130 -18.61 11.04 -7.55
N ARG A 131 -17.56 10.46 -8.12
CA ARG A 131 -16.81 9.37 -7.52
C ARG A 131 -15.47 9.93 -7.05
N PRO A 132 -15.11 9.75 -5.77
CA PRO A 132 -13.72 9.89 -5.35
C PRO A 132 -12.86 8.83 -6.05
N TYR A 133 -11.58 9.11 -6.30
CA TYR A 133 -10.72 8.09 -6.90
C TYR A 133 -10.52 6.89 -5.94
N PHE A 134 -10.88 5.67 -6.36
CA PHE A 134 -10.79 4.43 -5.58
C PHE A 134 -10.32 3.26 -6.43
N ASN A 135 -9.40 2.41 -5.95
CA ASN A 135 -9.03 1.19 -6.67
C ASN A 135 -10.20 0.22 -6.83
N TRP A 136 -10.21 -0.47 -7.97
CA TRP A 136 -10.95 -1.70 -8.16
C TRP A 136 -10.30 -2.80 -7.32
N GLN A 137 -11.12 -3.59 -6.64
CA GLN A 137 -10.69 -4.86 -6.07
C GLN A 137 -10.24 -5.79 -7.20
N THR A 138 -8.97 -5.74 -7.59
CA THR A 138 -8.37 -6.95 -8.15
C THR A 138 -8.25 -7.92 -6.97
N MET A 139 -8.76 -9.14 -7.12
CA MET A 139 -8.80 -10.22 -6.11
C MET A 139 -7.44 -10.58 -5.46
N ARG A 140 -6.36 -9.83 -5.70
CA ARG A 140 -4.99 -10.18 -5.33
C ARG A 140 -4.32 -9.31 -4.26
N LEU A 141 -4.93 -8.25 -3.74
CA LEU A 141 -4.25 -7.41 -2.74
C LEU A 141 -5.21 -6.97 -1.62
N PHE A 142 -5.30 -7.79 -0.58
CA PHE A 142 -6.09 -7.55 0.63
C PHE A 142 -5.48 -6.54 1.63
N TYR A 143 -4.33 -5.91 1.33
CA TYR A 143 -3.41 -5.47 2.40
C TYR A 143 -2.85 -4.05 2.32
N THR A 144 -3.42 -3.16 1.51
CA THR A 144 -3.07 -1.73 1.57
C THR A 144 -4.33 -0.90 1.85
N PRO A 145 -4.46 -0.24 3.02
CA PRO A 145 -5.58 0.65 3.28
C PRO A 145 -5.65 1.70 2.19
N PHE A 146 -6.78 1.77 1.49
CA PHE A 146 -6.97 2.77 0.44
C PHE A 146 -6.88 4.17 1.06
N VAL A 147 -6.15 5.11 0.46
CA VAL A 147 -5.92 6.46 1.05
C VAL A 147 -7.25 7.13 1.41
N ASN A 148 -8.24 7.00 0.54
CA ASN A 148 -9.58 7.52 0.75
C ASN A 148 -10.40 6.70 1.77
N SER A 149 -10.12 5.40 1.95
CA SER A 149 -10.70 4.62 3.07
C SER A 149 -10.16 5.11 4.40
N THR A 150 -8.85 5.32 4.54
CA THR A 150 -8.27 5.84 5.78
C THR A 150 -8.76 7.28 6.07
N LYS A 151 -8.89 8.13 5.04
CA LYS A 151 -9.50 9.46 5.18
C LYS A 151 -10.97 9.37 5.62
N TYR A 152 -11.73 8.40 5.09
CA TYR A 152 -13.13 8.16 5.49
C TYR A 152 -13.24 7.61 6.91
N GLN A 153 -12.40 6.64 7.27
CA GLN A 153 -12.29 6.10 8.63
C GLN A 153 -11.94 7.21 9.63
N ALA A 154 -11.00 8.10 9.30
CA ALA A 154 -10.64 9.25 10.13
C ALA A 154 -11.79 10.24 10.28
N PHE A 155 -12.58 10.45 9.22
CA PHE A 155 -13.80 11.26 9.28
C PHE A 155 -14.83 10.65 10.23
N LEU A 156 -15.11 9.35 10.11
CA LEU A 156 -16.02 8.63 11.00
C LEU A 156 -15.53 8.68 12.45
N LYS A 157 -14.24 8.43 12.68
CA LYS A 157 -13.59 8.53 13.97
C LYS A 157 -13.80 9.91 14.60
N LYS A 158 -13.60 10.98 13.82
CA LYS A 158 -13.85 12.35 14.28
C LYS A 158 -15.33 12.61 14.56
N LYS A 159 -16.23 12.18 13.66
CA LYS A 159 -17.68 12.39 13.77
C LYS A 159 -18.27 11.72 15.01
N TYR A 160 -17.82 10.50 15.30
CA TYR A 160 -18.29 9.69 16.42
C TYR A 160 -17.40 9.80 17.67
N SER A 161 -16.51 10.80 17.73
CA SER A 161 -15.65 11.07 18.90
C SER A 161 -14.78 9.88 19.33
N ASP A 162 -14.25 9.13 18.37
CA ASP A 162 -13.42 7.93 18.58
C ASP A 162 -14.14 6.81 19.35
N ASP A 163 -15.46 6.70 19.18
CA ASP A 163 -16.31 5.72 19.86
C ASP A 163 -17.02 4.83 18.83
N ILE A 164 -16.52 3.60 18.66
CA ILE A 164 -17.03 2.64 17.68
C ILE A 164 -18.45 2.17 18.02
N GLU A 165 -18.81 2.10 19.31
CA GLU A 165 -20.15 1.71 19.76
C GLU A 165 -21.19 2.76 19.40
N LYS A 166 -20.84 4.06 19.49
CA LYS A 166 -21.71 5.14 19.01
C LYS A 166 -21.97 5.04 17.52
N LEU A 167 -20.95 4.71 16.73
CA LEU A 167 -21.09 4.49 15.28
C LEU A 167 -22.00 3.29 15.02
N ASN A 168 -21.73 2.16 15.67
CA ASN A 168 -22.49 0.92 15.54
C ASN A 168 -23.96 1.12 15.88
N HIS A 169 -24.27 1.83 16.97
CA HIS A 169 -25.64 2.17 17.34
C HIS A 169 -26.30 3.11 16.33
N ALA A 170 -25.58 4.10 15.79
CA ALA A 170 -26.13 5.05 14.83
C ALA A 170 -26.38 4.44 13.44
N GLN A 171 -25.52 3.50 13.02
CA GLN A 171 -25.58 2.87 11.70
C GLN A 171 -26.27 1.50 11.72
N GLY A 172 -26.49 0.90 12.90
CA GLY A 172 -27.00 -0.47 13.02
C GLY A 172 -25.99 -1.51 12.57
N THR A 173 -24.71 -1.32 12.91
CA THR A 173 -23.58 -2.19 12.54
C THR A 173 -22.92 -2.82 13.77
N TYR A 174 -21.96 -3.72 13.55
CA TYR A 174 -21.22 -4.42 14.61
C TYR A 174 -19.74 -4.52 14.24
N TYR A 175 -19.08 -3.37 14.05
CA TYR A 175 -17.64 -3.31 13.82
C TYR A 175 -16.87 -3.35 15.14
N ASP A 176 -15.75 -4.06 15.19
CA ASP A 176 -14.88 -4.13 16.37
C ASP A 176 -13.95 -2.91 16.44
N ASP A 177 -13.51 -2.38 15.29
CA ASP A 177 -12.68 -1.18 15.19
C ASP A 177 -13.04 -0.31 13.96
N PHE A 178 -12.65 0.98 13.97
CA PHE A 178 -12.83 1.86 12.80
C PHE A 178 -12.07 1.38 11.56
N SER A 179 -10.97 0.64 11.74
CA SER A 179 -10.19 0.07 10.63
C SER A 179 -10.92 -1.03 9.86
N ASP A 180 -11.94 -1.66 10.47
CA ASP A 180 -12.79 -2.66 9.81
C ASP A 180 -13.78 -2.03 8.81
N ILE A 181 -13.97 -0.71 8.89
CA ILE A 181 -14.96 0.01 8.07
C ILE A 181 -14.37 0.30 6.69
N TRP A 182 -14.98 -0.30 5.68
CA TRP A 182 -14.65 -0.05 4.28
C TRP A 182 -15.47 1.10 3.69
N HIS A 183 -14.90 1.77 2.69
CA HIS A 183 -15.60 2.80 1.92
C HIS A 183 -16.77 2.20 1.13
N LEU A 184 -17.83 3.00 0.92
CA LEU A 184 -18.99 2.56 0.14
C LEU A 184 -18.71 2.68 -1.37
N ARG A 185 -19.40 1.85 -2.17
CA ARG A 185 -19.23 1.79 -3.63
C ARG A 185 -20.42 2.42 -4.35
N ASP A 186 -20.18 3.58 -4.96
CA ASP A 186 -21.13 4.15 -5.92
C ASP A 186 -21.20 3.23 -7.16
N SER A 187 -22.40 2.79 -7.53
CA SER A 187 -22.61 1.79 -8.61
C SER A 187 -23.26 2.41 -9.84
N TYR A 188 -22.61 3.42 -10.41
CA TYR A 188 -23.15 4.20 -11.53
C TYR A 188 -23.50 3.35 -12.77
N TRP A 189 -22.77 2.26 -13.03
CA TRP A 189 -23.03 1.33 -14.16
C TRP A 189 -24.32 0.50 -13.99
N TRP A 190 -24.89 0.43 -12.79
CA TRP A 190 -26.18 -0.22 -12.59
C TRP A 190 -27.30 0.74 -12.99
N ARG A 191 -28.03 0.40 -14.06
CA ARG A 191 -29.12 1.21 -14.64
C ARG A 191 -30.06 1.85 -13.60
N LEU A 192 -30.44 1.08 -12.59
CA LEU A 192 -31.40 1.53 -11.58
C LEU A 192 -30.72 1.98 -10.29
N TRP A 193 -29.40 1.89 -10.14
CA TRP A 193 -28.78 2.24 -8.88
C TRP A 193 -28.95 3.71 -8.54
N SER A 194 -29.20 3.94 -7.25
CA SER A 194 -29.37 5.24 -6.65
C SER A 194 -28.71 5.26 -5.28
N VAL A 195 -28.35 6.43 -4.79
CA VAL A 195 -27.83 6.60 -3.42
C VAL A 195 -28.88 6.13 -2.40
N PRO A 196 -28.63 5.06 -1.63
CA PRO A 196 -29.56 4.58 -0.61
C PRO A 196 -29.73 5.57 0.53
N ASP A 197 -30.95 5.74 1.04
CA ASP A 197 -31.23 6.56 2.23
C ASP A 197 -31.01 5.74 3.51
N THR A 198 -29.74 5.48 3.84
CA THR A 198 -29.33 4.77 5.06
C THR A 198 -28.35 5.64 5.86
N PRO A 199 -28.21 5.46 7.17
CA PRO A 199 -27.22 6.19 7.97
C PRO A 199 -25.80 6.14 7.38
N GLN A 200 -25.35 4.96 6.93
CA GLN A 200 -24.04 4.76 6.30
C GLN A 200 -23.87 5.63 5.05
N TRP A 201 -24.88 5.66 4.18
CA TRP A 201 -24.83 6.43 2.93
C TRP A 201 -24.97 7.94 3.16
N ARG A 202 -25.64 8.37 4.23
CA ARG A 202 -25.67 9.78 4.66
C ARG A 202 -24.28 10.23 5.12
N ASP A 203 -23.62 9.44 5.96
CA ASP A 203 -22.25 9.72 6.41
C ASP A 203 -21.25 9.71 5.25
N TRP A 204 -21.41 8.76 4.33
CA TRP A 204 -20.63 8.70 3.09
C TRP A 204 -20.80 9.95 2.23
N THR A 205 -22.04 10.38 2.00
CA THR A 205 -22.35 11.56 1.18
C THR A 205 -21.86 12.85 1.83
N GLU A 206 -21.99 12.94 3.15
CA GLU A 206 -21.43 14.04 3.95
C GLU A 206 -19.91 14.09 3.80
N TRP A 207 -19.21 12.96 3.99
CA TRP A 207 -17.77 12.89 3.78
C TRP A 207 -17.39 13.28 2.35
N LYS A 208 -18.08 12.75 1.33
CA LYS A 208 -17.85 13.13 -0.08
C LYS A 208 -17.98 14.63 -0.32
N SER A 209 -18.90 15.30 0.37
CA SER A 209 -19.07 16.76 0.27
C SER A 209 -17.91 17.57 0.87
N THR A 210 -17.12 16.95 1.76
CA THR A 210 -15.93 17.57 2.37
C THR A 210 -14.63 17.33 1.60
N LEU A 211 -14.66 16.48 0.57
CA LEU A 211 -13.47 16.15 -0.22
C LEU A 211 -12.99 17.35 -1.05
N ASP A 212 -11.67 17.41 -1.23
CA ASP A 212 -11.08 18.28 -2.24
C ASP A 212 -11.60 17.86 -3.62
N PRO A 213 -12.23 18.77 -4.41
CA PRO A 213 -12.78 18.43 -5.71
C PRO A 213 -11.75 17.91 -6.73
N THR A 214 -10.45 18.14 -6.51
CA THR A 214 -9.39 17.56 -7.33
C THR A 214 -9.23 16.05 -7.10
N LEU A 215 -9.78 15.51 -6.01
CA LEU A 215 -9.74 14.09 -5.64
C LEU A 215 -11.01 13.33 -6.04
N ALA A 216 -11.87 13.94 -6.85
CA ALA A 216 -13.08 13.33 -7.37
C ALA A 216 -13.29 13.71 -8.84
N TYR A 217 -14.08 12.89 -9.52
CA TYR A 217 -14.53 13.18 -10.88
C TYR A 217 -16.02 12.83 -11.03
N PRO A 218 -16.77 13.56 -11.88
CA PRO A 218 -18.11 13.14 -12.27
C PRO A 218 -18.00 11.84 -13.06
N TYR A 219 -18.82 10.85 -12.74
CA TYR A 219 -18.81 9.62 -13.53
C TYR A 219 -19.32 9.92 -14.95
N PRO A 220 -18.48 9.70 -16.00
CA PRO A 220 -18.78 10.13 -17.37
C PRO A 220 -19.78 9.17 -17.99
N MET A 221 -21.06 9.56 -18.11
CA MET A 221 -22.08 8.70 -18.75
C MET A 221 -21.78 8.45 -20.24
N GLU A 222 -21.03 9.35 -20.85
CA GLU A 222 -20.58 9.29 -22.24
C GLU A 222 -19.66 8.08 -22.50
N MET A 223 -18.95 7.62 -21.47
CA MET A 223 -18.17 6.38 -21.54
C MET A 223 -19.07 5.17 -21.72
N GLU A 224 -20.16 5.06 -20.96
CA GLU A 224 -21.11 3.97 -21.09
C GLU A 224 -21.83 4.03 -22.45
N TRP A 225 -22.08 5.25 -22.95
CA TRP A 225 -22.56 5.46 -24.31
C TRP A 225 -21.57 4.96 -25.35
N TRP A 226 -20.29 5.32 -25.25
CA TRP A 226 -19.26 4.86 -26.19
C TRP A 226 -19.07 3.34 -26.17
N LYS A 227 -19.06 2.72 -24.99
CA LYS A 227 -19.04 1.25 -24.86
C LYS A 227 -20.25 0.62 -25.56
N PHE A 228 -21.43 1.23 -25.40
CA PHE A 228 -22.66 0.77 -26.02
C PHE A 228 -22.64 0.91 -27.55
N THR A 229 -22.19 2.05 -28.09
CA THR A 229 -22.11 2.26 -29.55
C THR A 229 -21.06 1.35 -30.18
N ARG A 230 -19.90 1.16 -29.54
CA ARG A 230 -18.87 0.20 -29.99
C ARG A 230 -19.40 -1.22 -30.04
N PHE A 231 -20.16 -1.64 -29.04
CA PHE A 231 -20.82 -2.94 -29.03
C PHE A 231 -21.90 -3.07 -30.12
N LEU A 232 -22.68 -2.00 -30.35
CA LEU A 232 -23.80 -2.02 -31.29
C LEU A 232 -23.35 -2.01 -32.75
N TYR A 233 -22.38 -1.16 -33.10
CA TYR A 233 -21.97 -0.91 -34.49
C TYR A 233 -20.68 -1.61 -34.89
N ILE A 234 -19.77 -1.90 -33.95
CA ILE A 234 -18.45 -2.52 -34.16
C ILE A 234 -17.48 -1.63 -34.94
N SER A 235 -17.91 -0.99 -36.04
CA SER A 235 -17.15 -0.02 -36.84
C SER A 235 -17.97 1.24 -37.15
N VAL A 236 -17.28 2.34 -37.48
CA VAL A 236 -17.92 3.61 -37.85
C VAL A 236 -18.69 3.52 -39.16
N ASP A 237 -18.18 2.74 -40.14
CA ASP A 237 -18.85 2.51 -41.43
C ASP A 237 -20.28 2.00 -41.27
N ARG A 238 -20.51 1.12 -40.29
CA ARG A 238 -21.85 0.57 -40.03
C ARG A 238 -22.80 1.62 -39.46
N PHE A 239 -22.29 2.57 -38.69
CA PHE A 239 -23.08 3.70 -38.20
C PHE A 239 -23.43 4.64 -39.37
N ASP A 240 -22.43 4.95 -40.19
CA ASP A 240 -22.57 5.79 -41.38
C ASP A 240 -23.55 5.20 -42.40
N ASP A 241 -23.55 3.88 -42.62
CA ASP A 241 -24.52 3.18 -43.47
C ASP A 241 -25.97 3.31 -42.96
N ILE A 242 -26.17 3.32 -41.64
CA ILE A 242 -27.51 3.35 -41.02
C ILE A 242 -28.07 4.77 -40.97
N TYR A 243 -27.24 5.76 -40.63
CA TYR A 243 -27.67 7.15 -40.41
C TYR A 243 -27.24 8.11 -41.52
N ASN A 244 -26.59 7.62 -42.56
CA ASN A 244 -26.07 8.40 -43.68
C ASN A 244 -25.18 9.56 -43.21
N THR A 245 -24.20 9.23 -42.36
CA THR A 245 -23.18 10.14 -41.83
C THR A 245 -21.82 9.88 -42.48
N ASN A 246 -20.81 10.69 -42.13
CA ASN A 246 -19.43 10.52 -42.61
C ASN A 246 -18.48 10.84 -41.45
N LEU A 247 -18.49 9.97 -40.44
CA LEU A 247 -17.72 10.14 -39.21
C LEU A 247 -16.37 9.46 -39.34
N SER A 248 -15.35 10.03 -38.70
CA SER A 248 -13.99 9.48 -38.78
C SER A 248 -13.75 8.35 -37.77
N SER A 249 -14.49 8.38 -36.66
CA SER A 249 -14.35 7.43 -35.55
C SER A 249 -15.68 7.20 -34.84
N LEU A 250 -15.82 6.03 -34.21
CA LEU A 250 -16.94 5.73 -33.30
C LEU A 250 -16.98 6.65 -32.07
N VAL A 251 -15.85 7.28 -31.73
CA VAL A 251 -15.76 8.28 -30.64
C VAL A 251 -16.53 9.56 -30.99
N ASP A 252 -16.67 9.87 -32.28
CA ASP A 252 -17.35 11.07 -32.79
C ASP A 252 -18.90 10.97 -32.66
N ILE A 253 -19.42 9.83 -32.21
CA ILE A 253 -20.85 9.62 -31.96
C ILE A 253 -21.22 10.19 -30.59
N HIS A 254 -21.73 11.41 -30.52
CA HIS A 254 -22.10 12.06 -29.27
C HIS A 254 -23.47 11.63 -28.71
N LEU A 255 -23.61 11.69 -27.38
CA LEU A 255 -24.85 11.38 -26.64
C LEU A 255 -25.86 12.56 -26.65
N SER A 256 -25.41 13.77 -26.99
CA SER A 256 -26.11 15.04 -26.78
C SER A 256 -27.10 15.44 -27.88
N ASP A 257 -27.30 14.61 -28.90
CA ASP A 257 -28.39 14.81 -29.86
C ASP A 257 -29.72 14.58 -29.12
N ALA A 258 -30.43 15.67 -28.79
CA ALA A 258 -31.74 15.59 -28.17
C ALA A 258 -32.61 14.57 -28.93
N ILE A 259 -33.23 13.64 -28.20
CA ILE A 259 -34.08 12.59 -28.81
C ILE A 259 -35.37 13.26 -29.30
N ASN A 260 -35.32 13.87 -30.48
CA ASN A 260 -36.51 14.31 -31.18
C ASN A 260 -37.13 13.07 -31.83
N PHE A 261 -38.35 12.73 -31.42
CA PHE A 261 -39.07 11.54 -31.91
C PHE A 261 -39.55 11.64 -33.38
N GLY A 262 -38.95 12.53 -34.19
CA GLY A 262 -39.26 12.82 -35.60
C GLY A 262 -38.55 11.93 -36.63
N VAL A 263 -38.45 12.42 -37.88
CA VAL A 263 -38.44 11.65 -39.17
C VAL A 263 -37.38 10.53 -39.31
N THR A 264 -36.25 10.58 -38.61
CA THR A 264 -35.36 9.40 -38.45
C THR A 264 -34.94 9.27 -36.98
N PRO A 265 -35.68 8.50 -36.16
CA PRO A 265 -35.39 8.42 -34.73
C PRO A 265 -34.03 7.76 -34.47
N ARG A 266 -33.18 8.37 -33.64
CA ARG A 266 -31.97 7.76 -33.04
C ARG A 266 -32.38 6.65 -32.07
N LYS A 267 -32.80 5.50 -32.62
CA LYS A 267 -33.27 4.32 -31.88
C LYS A 267 -32.18 3.75 -30.97
N ASP A 268 -30.92 3.98 -31.30
CA ASP A 268 -29.76 3.63 -30.50
C ASP A 268 -29.67 4.42 -29.20
N ILE A 269 -29.91 5.74 -29.23
CA ILE A 269 -29.98 6.57 -28.02
C ILE A 269 -31.19 6.13 -27.18
N GLU A 270 -32.34 5.89 -27.81
CA GLU A 270 -33.53 5.37 -27.13
C GLU A 270 -33.21 4.05 -26.41
N ARG A 271 -32.58 3.11 -27.11
CA ARG A 271 -32.16 1.82 -26.56
C ARG A 271 -31.14 1.98 -25.44
N PHE A 272 -30.16 2.88 -25.58
CA PHE A 272 -29.18 3.16 -24.53
C PHE A 272 -29.85 3.67 -23.24
N VAL A 273 -30.76 4.65 -23.36
CA VAL A 273 -31.49 5.21 -22.21
C VAL A 273 -32.25 4.11 -21.47
N PHE A 274 -32.91 3.21 -22.20
CA PHE A 274 -33.75 2.16 -21.61
C PHE A 274 -33.01 0.87 -21.25
N GLU A 275 -31.83 0.57 -21.79
CA GLU A 275 -31.12 -0.69 -21.48
C GLU A 275 -29.90 -0.48 -20.58
N LYS A 276 -29.25 0.69 -20.65
CA LYS A 276 -27.91 0.90 -20.07
C LYS A 276 -27.79 2.16 -19.21
N CYS A 277 -28.35 3.29 -19.66
CA CYS A 277 -28.19 4.57 -18.99
C CYS A 277 -28.76 4.53 -17.58
N ASN A 278 -27.98 5.00 -16.60
CA ASN A 278 -28.43 5.09 -15.24
C ASN A 278 -29.55 6.14 -15.10
N SER A 279 -30.63 5.78 -14.39
CA SER A 279 -31.79 6.64 -14.13
C SER A 279 -31.49 8.00 -13.47
N MET A 280 -30.30 8.18 -12.88
CA MET A 280 -29.87 9.47 -12.36
C MET A 280 -29.44 10.47 -13.46
N TYR A 281 -29.16 10.01 -14.68
CA TYR A 281 -28.60 10.81 -15.77
C TYR A 281 -29.62 11.19 -16.83
N TYR A 282 -30.92 10.95 -16.63
CA TYR A 282 -31.93 11.41 -17.58
C TYR A 282 -33.24 11.81 -16.90
N GLU A 283 -33.94 12.72 -17.55
CA GLU A 283 -35.29 13.15 -17.22
C GLU A 283 -36.24 12.66 -18.31
N LEU A 284 -37.34 12.01 -17.93
CA LEU A 284 -38.40 11.65 -18.88
C LEU A 284 -39.57 12.62 -18.72
N HIS A 285 -39.87 13.37 -19.79
CA HIS A 285 -41.02 14.26 -19.80
C HIS A 285 -42.25 13.48 -20.30
N THR A 286 -43.15 13.18 -19.38
CA THR A 286 -44.42 12.48 -19.64
C THR A 286 -45.60 13.40 -19.36
N GLU A 287 -46.69 13.20 -20.10
CA GLU A 287 -47.94 13.90 -19.84
C GLU A 287 -48.49 13.52 -18.46
N THR A 288 -48.95 14.52 -17.71
CA THR A 288 -49.48 14.33 -16.34
C THR A 288 -50.59 13.29 -16.28
N ASN A 289 -51.39 13.17 -17.35
CA ASN A 289 -52.47 12.17 -17.46
C ASN A 289 -51.96 10.73 -17.50
N VAL A 290 -50.80 10.48 -18.12
CA VAL A 290 -50.19 9.14 -18.21
C VAL A 290 -49.67 8.70 -16.85
N TRP A 291 -48.94 9.59 -16.18
CA TRP A 291 -48.41 9.33 -14.83
C TRP A 291 -49.54 9.07 -13.82
N ASN A 292 -50.60 9.88 -13.86
CA ASN A 292 -51.78 9.70 -13.01
C ASN A 292 -52.48 8.36 -13.25
N ASN A 293 -52.57 7.90 -14.50
CA ASN A 293 -53.15 6.60 -14.84
C ASN A 293 -52.29 5.44 -14.32
N PHE A 294 -50.96 5.55 -14.38
CA PHE A 294 -50.05 4.58 -13.77
C PHE A 294 -50.24 4.50 -12.24
N LEU A 295 -50.29 5.65 -11.56
CA LEU A 295 -50.53 5.69 -10.12
C LEU A 295 -51.89 5.09 -9.74
N LYS A 296 -52.95 5.37 -10.52
CA LYS A 296 -54.27 4.74 -10.36
C LYS A 296 -54.20 3.21 -10.50
N GLY A 297 -53.44 2.70 -11.48
CA GLY A 297 -53.28 1.26 -11.70
C GLY A 297 -52.48 0.52 -10.62
N ILE A 298 -51.57 1.20 -9.91
CA ILE A 298 -50.82 0.61 -8.79
C ILE A 298 -51.65 0.61 -7.51
N TYR A 299 -52.30 1.72 -7.23
CA TYR A 299 -52.90 1.95 -5.91
C TYR A 299 -54.38 1.56 -5.83
N ASN A 300 -55.05 1.30 -6.97
CA ASN A 300 -56.51 1.23 -7.12
C ASN A 300 -57.20 2.48 -6.51
N GLU A 301 -58.44 2.77 -6.90
CA GLU A 301 -59.19 3.90 -6.31
C GLU A 301 -59.25 3.75 -4.79
N ILE A 302 -58.54 4.61 -4.03
CA ILE A 302 -58.36 4.40 -2.58
C ILE A 302 -59.63 4.82 -1.82
N PRO A 303 -60.07 4.01 -0.85
CA PRO A 303 -60.23 4.55 0.49
C PRO A 303 -59.80 3.53 1.57
N GLU A 304 -58.54 3.56 2.03
CA GLU A 304 -58.13 3.22 3.44
C GLU A 304 -56.60 3.13 3.64
N LYS A 305 -55.81 2.67 2.65
CA LYS A 305 -54.35 2.46 2.83
C LYS A 305 -53.49 3.73 2.80
N SER A 306 -54.07 4.88 2.46
CA SER A 306 -53.37 6.19 2.46
C SER A 306 -53.02 6.70 3.86
N ARG A 307 -53.51 6.09 4.95
CA ARG A 307 -53.06 6.45 6.32
C ARG A 307 -51.64 5.98 6.64
N LYS A 308 -51.12 4.95 5.96
CA LYS A 308 -49.77 4.40 6.23
C LYS A 308 -48.64 5.17 5.52
N TYR A 309 -48.99 5.98 4.53
CA TYR A 309 -48.06 6.73 3.70
C TYR A 309 -48.53 8.18 3.69
N SER A 310 -47.80 9.08 4.33
CA SER A 310 -48.16 10.45 4.74
C SER A 310 -48.54 11.46 3.63
N PHE A 311 -49.15 11.04 2.53
CA PHE A 311 -49.57 11.90 1.43
C PHE A 311 -51.06 12.25 1.56
N LYS A 312 -51.40 13.55 1.55
CA LYS A 312 -52.79 14.00 1.76
C LYS A 312 -53.63 14.01 0.47
N LYS A 313 -53.04 14.04 -0.74
CA LYS A 313 -53.75 13.97 -2.05
C LYS A 313 -52.86 13.42 -3.20
N TYR A 314 -53.47 12.84 -4.24
CA TYR A 314 -52.78 12.40 -5.50
C TYR A 314 -51.90 13.52 -6.10
N CYS A 315 -52.30 14.78 -5.96
CA CYS A 315 -51.67 15.96 -6.58
C CYS A 315 -50.34 16.40 -5.95
N GLU A 316 -49.85 15.73 -4.90
CA GLU A 316 -48.51 15.98 -4.34
C GLU A 316 -47.42 15.11 -5.01
N LEU A 317 -47.83 14.05 -5.73
CA LEU A 317 -46.96 13.16 -6.51
C LEU A 317 -46.87 13.66 -7.96
N TYR A 318 -46.08 14.71 -8.19
CA TYR A 318 -45.77 15.18 -9.54
C TYR A 318 -45.16 14.02 -10.36
N PRO A 319 -45.38 13.97 -11.70
CA PRO A 319 -44.46 13.21 -12.55
C PRO A 319 -43.04 13.67 -12.18
N PRO A 320 -42.05 12.78 -12.04
CA PRO A 320 -40.71 13.19 -11.69
C PRO A 320 -40.13 14.04 -12.83
N THR A 321 -40.38 15.34 -12.74
CA THR A 321 -39.92 16.39 -13.64
C THR A 321 -38.56 16.94 -13.22
N LYS A 322 -37.99 16.40 -12.14
CA LYS A 322 -36.65 16.76 -11.65
C LYS A 322 -35.71 15.58 -11.80
N ARG A 323 -34.45 15.89 -12.15
CA ARG A 323 -33.27 15.03 -11.99
C ARG A 323 -33.32 14.40 -10.59
N PHE A 324 -33.80 13.16 -10.52
CA PHE A 324 -33.81 12.29 -9.34
C PHE A 324 -34.68 12.73 -8.13
N PRO A 325 -35.74 11.98 -7.77
CA PRO A 325 -36.40 12.16 -6.48
C PRO A 325 -35.55 11.56 -5.34
N THR A 326 -35.09 12.40 -4.41
CA THR A 326 -34.30 11.99 -3.22
C THR A 326 -35.08 11.17 -2.20
N ASN A 327 -36.38 10.95 -2.43
CA ASN A 327 -37.25 10.18 -1.55
C ASN A 327 -37.34 8.73 -2.04
N THR A 328 -36.90 7.78 -1.20
CA THR A 328 -36.89 6.32 -1.44
C THR A 328 -38.22 5.77 -1.96
N GLN A 329 -39.36 6.32 -1.51
CA GLN A 329 -40.69 5.89 -1.94
C GLN A 329 -41.02 6.39 -3.36
N HIS A 330 -40.66 7.63 -3.68
CA HIS A 330 -40.80 8.18 -5.04
C HIS A 330 -39.88 7.44 -6.01
N TYR A 331 -38.67 7.09 -5.58
CA TYR A 331 -37.73 6.29 -6.37
C TYR A 331 -38.24 4.88 -6.65
N ALA A 332 -38.85 4.19 -5.69
CA ALA A 332 -39.42 2.86 -5.91
C ALA A 332 -40.59 2.90 -6.91
N LEU A 333 -41.43 3.94 -6.82
CA LEU A 333 -42.51 4.18 -7.79
C LEU A 333 -41.98 4.51 -9.18
N TRP A 334 -40.95 5.36 -9.26
CA TRP A 334 -40.29 5.71 -10.51
C TRP A 334 -39.61 4.52 -11.17
N THR A 335 -38.88 3.73 -10.40
CA THR A 335 -38.23 2.50 -10.87
C THR A 335 -39.25 1.48 -11.36
N ARG A 336 -40.40 1.36 -10.69
CA ARG A 336 -41.50 0.51 -11.13
C ARG A 336 -42.16 1.03 -12.40
N TYR A 337 -42.33 2.35 -12.53
CA TYR A 337 -42.82 2.98 -13.76
C TYR A 337 -41.88 2.69 -14.93
N ILE A 338 -40.57 2.81 -14.71
CA ILE A 338 -39.54 2.50 -15.71
C ILE A 338 -39.48 1.02 -16.06
N ASN A 339 -39.56 0.12 -15.07
CA ASN A 339 -39.44 -1.33 -15.29
C ASN A 339 -40.68 -2.00 -15.86
N GLN A 340 -41.87 -1.41 -15.68
CA GLN A 340 -43.09 -1.88 -16.36
C GLN A 340 -43.00 -1.67 -17.88
N MET A 341 -42.03 -0.90 -18.36
CA MET A 341 -41.67 -0.79 -19.77
C MET A 341 -40.70 -1.93 -20.16
N LYS A 342 -41.23 -3.11 -20.51
CA LYS A 342 -40.42 -4.20 -21.09
C LYS A 342 -40.30 -4.08 -22.63
N ILE A 343 -39.11 -4.39 -23.16
CA ILE A 343 -38.88 -4.63 -24.59
C ILE A 343 -39.40 -6.04 -24.92
N GLY A 344 -40.17 -6.17 -26.01
CA GLY A 344 -40.68 -7.47 -26.46
C GLY A 344 -39.54 -8.36 -26.97
N THR A 345 -39.76 -9.67 -27.04
CA THR A 345 -38.78 -10.70 -27.42
C THR A 345 -38.14 -10.54 -28.82
N ASN A 346 -38.60 -9.57 -29.62
CA ASN A 346 -38.11 -9.31 -30.98
C ASN A 346 -37.24 -8.04 -31.08
N GLY A 347 -36.76 -7.50 -29.95
CA GLY A 347 -35.92 -6.28 -29.95
C GLY A 347 -36.68 -4.99 -30.29
N LEU A 348 -38.02 -5.04 -30.36
CA LEU A 348 -38.89 -3.88 -30.50
C LEU A 348 -39.59 -3.60 -29.16
N PRO A 349 -39.73 -2.33 -28.72
CA PRO A 349 -40.43 -2.01 -27.49
C PRO A 349 -41.91 -2.40 -27.60
N VAL A 350 -42.37 -3.33 -26.77
CA VAL A 350 -43.80 -3.69 -26.65
C VAL A 350 -44.30 -3.19 -25.30
N TYR A 351 -44.28 -1.88 -25.13
CA TYR A 351 -45.28 -1.07 -24.43
C TYR A 351 -45.19 0.35 -25.02
N VAL A 352 -46.34 0.84 -25.50
CA VAL A 352 -46.57 2.07 -26.26
C VAL A 352 -45.75 3.27 -25.75
N ARG A 353 -45.06 3.99 -26.66
CA ARG A 353 -44.42 5.30 -26.42
C ARG A 353 -45.38 6.24 -25.67
N LYS A 354 -44.99 6.72 -24.47
CA LYS A 354 -45.75 7.72 -23.68
C LYS A 354 -44.85 8.81 -23.08
N PHE A 355 -43.82 9.21 -23.82
CA PHE A 355 -42.98 10.36 -23.50
C PHE A 355 -42.86 11.23 -24.72
N ASN A 356 -42.93 12.54 -24.51
CA ASN A 356 -42.83 13.54 -25.57
C ASN A 356 -41.38 13.99 -25.77
N GLU A 357 -40.55 13.88 -24.71
CA GLU A 357 -39.15 14.27 -24.71
C GLU A 357 -38.36 13.48 -23.66
N VAL A 358 -37.12 13.12 -23.98
CA VAL A 358 -36.13 12.57 -23.04
C VAL A 358 -34.94 13.49 -23.02
N LYS A 359 -34.61 14.02 -21.85
CA LYS A 359 -33.46 14.90 -21.66
C LYS A 359 -32.37 14.16 -20.91
N ILE A 360 -31.24 13.91 -21.58
CA ILE A 360 -30.08 13.27 -20.98
C ILE A 360 -29.21 14.35 -20.34
N TRP A 361 -28.79 14.09 -19.10
CA TRP A 361 -27.80 14.88 -18.41
C TRP A 361 -26.40 14.34 -18.71
N SER A 362 -25.60 15.17 -19.35
CA SER A 362 -24.23 14.88 -19.72
C SER A 362 -23.28 15.70 -18.86
N PRO A 363 -22.50 15.06 -17.96
CA PRO A 363 -21.45 15.73 -17.21
C PRO A 363 -20.46 16.48 -18.10
N ILE A 364 -20.08 15.93 -19.26
CA ILE A 364 -19.13 16.64 -20.13
C ILE A 364 -19.76 17.90 -20.73
N GLU A 365 -21.01 17.84 -21.19
CA GLU A 365 -21.70 19.00 -21.75
C GLU A 365 -21.95 20.11 -20.71
N GLU A 366 -22.24 19.77 -19.46
CA GLU A 366 -22.31 20.77 -18.38
C GLU A 366 -20.95 21.44 -18.13
N TYR A 367 -19.84 20.68 -18.22
CA TYR A 367 -18.50 21.26 -18.12
C TYR A 367 -18.19 22.18 -19.31
N LYS A 368 -18.53 21.78 -20.55
CA LYS A 368 -18.42 22.63 -21.74
C LYS A 368 -19.21 23.93 -21.55
N ASN A 369 -20.46 23.82 -21.11
CA ASN A 369 -21.34 24.97 -20.86
C ASN A 369 -20.81 25.87 -19.73
N PHE A 370 -20.26 25.28 -18.67
CA PHE A 370 -19.58 26.00 -17.61
C PHE A 370 -18.41 26.82 -18.15
N LEU A 371 -17.51 26.21 -18.94
CA LEU A 371 -16.37 26.91 -19.53
C LEU A 371 -16.83 28.00 -20.50
N LYS A 372 -17.81 27.71 -21.35
CA LYS A 372 -18.41 28.68 -22.27
C LYS A 372 -18.96 29.88 -21.51
N LYS A 373 -19.63 29.66 -20.38
CA LYS A 373 -20.12 30.76 -19.51
C LYS A 373 -18.99 31.49 -18.81
N HIS A 374 -18.02 30.77 -18.25
CA HIS A 374 -16.90 31.32 -17.49
C HIS A 374 -16.01 32.24 -18.33
N TYR A 375 -15.79 31.87 -19.60
CA TYR A 375 -14.99 32.64 -20.56
C TYR A 375 -15.83 33.50 -21.52
N ASN A 376 -17.10 33.78 -21.18
CA ASN A 376 -18.02 34.62 -21.97
C ASN A 376 -18.19 34.20 -23.44
N GLY A 377 -18.06 32.90 -23.73
CA GLY A 377 -18.15 32.32 -25.07
C GLY A 377 -16.93 32.58 -25.95
N ASP A 378 -15.86 33.17 -25.41
CA ASP A 378 -14.63 33.50 -26.15
C ASP A 378 -13.59 32.37 -26.00
N ILE A 379 -13.40 31.60 -27.07
CA ILE A 379 -12.46 30.49 -27.10
C ILE A 379 -11.00 30.95 -26.96
N ASN A 380 -10.67 32.18 -27.38
CA ASN A 380 -9.30 32.70 -27.27
C ASN A 380 -8.96 32.99 -25.81
N LYS A 381 -9.92 33.44 -24.99
CA LYS A 381 -9.70 33.62 -23.55
C LYS A 381 -9.45 32.29 -22.85
N LEU A 382 -10.21 31.25 -23.20
CA LEU A 382 -9.94 29.88 -22.71
C LEU A 382 -8.55 29.42 -23.12
N ASN A 383 -8.20 29.54 -24.40
CA ASN A 383 -6.90 29.13 -24.93
C ASN A 383 -5.72 29.89 -24.29
N ASN A 384 -5.89 31.17 -23.97
CA ASN A 384 -4.89 31.93 -23.22
C ASN A 384 -4.73 31.43 -21.78
N ALA A 385 -5.82 31.01 -21.14
CA ALA A 385 -5.81 30.47 -19.78
C ALA A 385 -5.29 29.03 -19.70
N TYR A 386 -5.62 28.16 -20.67
CA TYR A 386 -5.37 26.71 -20.64
C TYR A 386 -4.13 26.29 -21.45
N GLY A 387 -3.74 27.07 -22.44
CA GLY A 387 -2.69 26.69 -23.39
C GLY A 387 -3.04 25.46 -24.24
N PRO A 388 -2.06 24.92 -24.99
CA PRO A 388 -2.25 23.74 -25.85
C PRO A 388 -2.61 22.51 -25.02
N THR A 389 -3.71 21.85 -25.36
CA THR A 389 -4.29 20.70 -24.63
C THR A 389 -3.32 19.53 -24.49
N TYR A 390 -3.38 18.81 -23.38
CA TYR A 390 -2.66 17.54 -23.25
C TYR A 390 -3.11 16.55 -24.33
N VAL A 391 -4.42 16.39 -24.49
CA VAL A 391 -5.03 15.39 -25.38
C VAL A 391 -4.70 15.63 -26.85
N MET A 392 -4.80 16.89 -27.33
CA MET A 392 -4.60 17.18 -28.76
C MET A 392 -3.22 17.76 -29.08
N GLY A 393 -2.43 18.16 -28.08
CA GLY A 393 -1.17 18.89 -28.27
C GLY A 393 -1.34 20.26 -28.93
N ARG A 394 -2.57 20.75 -29.05
CA ARG A 394 -2.96 22.01 -29.74
C ARG A 394 -4.05 22.76 -28.98
N LEU A 395 -4.26 24.01 -29.37
CA LEU A 395 -5.36 24.85 -28.87
C LEU A 395 -6.72 24.36 -29.37
N TYR A 396 -7.77 24.63 -28.59
CA TYR A 396 -9.15 24.35 -28.98
C TYR A 396 -9.60 25.34 -30.07
N LYS A 397 -10.26 24.83 -31.10
CA LYS A 397 -10.88 25.65 -32.16
C LYS A 397 -12.28 26.13 -31.78
N SER A 398 -13.02 25.31 -31.03
CA SER A 398 -14.33 25.62 -30.49
C SER A 398 -14.52 24.95 -29.12
N PHE A 399 -15.54 25.37 -28.38
CA PHE A 399 -15.91 24.70 -27.12
C PHE A 399 -16.41 23.28 -27.34
N ASP A 400 -16.87 22.95 -28.56
CA ASP A 400 -17.40 21.63 -28.89
C ASP A 400 -16.28 20.57 -28.91
N GLU A 401 -15.03 20.96 -29.18
CA GLU A 401 -13.83 20.09 -29.13
C GLU A 401 -13.47 19.60 -27.70
N ILE A 402 -14.14 20.09 -26.64
CA ILE A 402 -13.82 19.75 -25.24
C ILE A 402 -14.55 18.47 -24.82
N GLU A 403 -14.09 17.33 -25.32
CA GLU A 403 -14.77 16.04 -25.12
C GLU A 403 -14.34 15.28 -23.87
N MET A 404 -13.32 15.77 -23.16
CA MET A 404 -12.77 15.11 -21.97
C MET A 404 -12.60 16.10 -20.82
N PHE A 405 -12.78 15.61 -19.59
CA PHE A 405 -12.40 16.38 -18.41
C PHE A 405 -10.87 16.48 -18.31
N PRO A 406 -10.32 17.59 -17.78
CA PRO A 406 -8.88 17.81 -17.72
C PRO A 406 -8.20 17.06 -16.55
N ILE A 407 -8.61 15.82 -16.28
CA ILE A 407 -8.08 15.03 -15.15
C ILE A 407 -6.56 14.85 -15.20
N PRO A 408 -5.95 14.46 -16.34
CA PRO A 408 -4.49 14.33 -16.41
C PRO A 408 -3.76 15.62 -16.05
N ASP A 409 -4.32 16.77 -16.44
CA ASP A 409 -3.76 18.09 -16.17
C ASP A 409 -3.86 18.47 -14.69
N ILE A 410 -4.99 18.18 -14.06
CA ILE A 410 -5.21 18.41 -12.63
C ILE A 410 -4.27 17.52 -11.80
N MET A 411 -4.15 16.24 -12.16
CA MET A 411 -3.24 15.31 -11.51
C MET A 411 -1.79 15.75 -11.66
N PHE A 412 -1.40 16.18 -12.87
CA PHE A 412 -0.05 16.65 -13.12
C PHE A 412 0.25 17.95 -12.36
N TYR A 413 -0.71 18.87 -12.29
CA TYR A 413 -0.61 20.07 -11.48
C TYR A 413 -0.40 19.75 -10.00
N ASP A 414 -1.19 18.83 -9.44
CA ASP A 414 -1.05 18.42 -8.04
C ASP A 414 0.29 17.73 -7.79
N PHE A 415 0.74 16.87 -8.71
CA PHE A 415 2.06 16.26 -8.68
C PHE A 415 3.19 17.31 -8.66
N VAL A 416 3.12 18.32 -9.52
CA VAL A 416 4.13 19.40 -9.57
C VAL A 416 4.10 20.22 -8.28
N LYS A 417 2.92 20.56 -7.78
CA LYS A 417 2.72 21.38 -6.57
C LYS A 417 3.19 20.65 -5.30
N LYS A 418 2.87 19.35 -5.17
CA LYS A 418 3.21 18.51 -4.01
C LYS A 418 4.49 17.69 -4.22
N HIS A 419 5.25 17.93 -5.29
CA HIS A 419 6.39 17.09 -5.71
C HIS A 419 7.33 16.70 -4.57
N LYS A 420 7.77 17.68 -3.77
CA LYS A 420 8.68 17.46 -2.64
C LYS A 420 8.07 16.55 -1.56
N GLN A 421 6.78 16.73 -1.27
CA GLN A 421 6.06 15.91 -0.28
C GLN A 421 5.88 14.48 -0.80
N ILE A 422 5.52 14.33 -2.07
CA ILE A 422 5.37 13.04 -2.74
C ILE A 422 6.70 12.27 -2.73
N MET A 423 7.79 12.90 -3.15
CA MET A 423 9.12 12.28 -3.15
C MET A 423 9.59 11.90 -1.75
N ARG A 424 9.30 12.72 -0.74
CA ARG A 424 9.57 12.38 0.67
C ARG A 424 8.76 11.15 1.10
N THR A 425 7.52 11.05 0.66
CA THR A 425 6.64 9.91 0.97
C THR A 425 7.15 8.64 0.31
N TYR A 426 7.63 8.68 -0.93
CA TYR A 426 8.23 7.50 -1.58
C TYR A 426 9.48 7.00 -0.88
N ILE A 427 10.34 7.92 -0.42
CA ILE A 427 11.62 7.54 0.20
C ILE A 427 11.41 7.07 1.65
N PHE A 428 10.53 7.73 2.42
CA PHE A 428 10.41 7.49 3.86
C PHE A 428 9.10 6.81 4.28
N GLY A 429 8.10 6.70 3.40
CA GLY A 429 6.77 6.19 3.73
C GLY A 429 6.82 4.76 4.26
N ASN A 430 7.48 3.85 3.54
CA ASN A 430 7.63 2.46 3.96
C ASN A 430 8.32 2.34 5.32
N TYR A 431 9.40 3.10 5.52
CA TYR A 431 10.12 3.15 6.79
C TYR A 431 9.26 3.70 7.93
N SER A 432 8.47 4.75 7.67
CA SER A 432 7.55 5.31 8.65
C SER A 432 6.50 4.29 9.08
N THR A 433 5.97 3.50 8.14
CA THR A 433 5.01 2.43 8.44
C THR A 433 5.63 1.37 9.35
N VAL A 434 6.83 0.90 9.04
CA VAL A 434 7.54 -0.09 9.88
C VAL A 434 7.85 0.49 11.27
N ILE A 435 8.35 1.73 11.35
CA ILE A 435 8.66 2.38 12.62
C ILE A 435 7.39 2.55 13.47
N ASN A 436 6.28 2.96 12.86
CA ASN A 436 5.00 3.07 13.55
C ASN A 436 4.53 1.70 14.06
N TYR A 437 4.68 0.64 13.26
CA TYR A 437 4.36 -0.72 13.67
C TYR A 437 5.23 -1.20 14.84
N ILE A 438 6.54 -0.92 14.82
CA ILE A 438 7.45 -1.23 15.94
C ILE A 438 7.07 -0.42 17.19
N ALA A 439 6.70 0.86 17.03
CA ALA A 439 6.32 1.73 18.13
C ALA A 439 5.02 1.28 18.81
N LEU A 440 4.02 0.86 18.02
CA LEU A 440 2.79 0.23 18.51
C LEU A 440 3.11 -1.03 19.33
N HIS A 441 4.11 -1.80 18.92
CA HIS A 441 4.58 -3.00 19.60
C HIS A 441 5.82 -2.75 20.48
N GLY A 442 5.95 -1.56 21.09
CA GLY A 442 7.16 -1.13 21.79
C GLY A 442 7.65 -2.05 22.92
N ARG A 443 6.77 -2.87 23.51
CA ARG A 443 7.15 -3.92 24.48
C ARG A 443 8.15 -4.93 23.89
N SER A 444 8.06 -5.22 22.60
CA SER A 444 8.97 -6.14 21.91
C SER A 444 10.42 -5.69 21.95
N LEU A 445 10.66 -4.37 21.91
CA LEU A 445 12.01 -3.79 22.04
C LEU A 445 12.59 -4.07 23.42
N TRP A 446 11.77 -3.93 24.47
CA TRP A 446 12.17 -4.24 25.85
C TRP A 446 12.45 -5.72 26.06
N VAL A 447 11.58 -6.60 25.56
CA VAL A 447 11.81 -8.05 25.61
C VAL A 447 13.10 -8.43 24.89
N THR A 448 13.32 -7.87 23.69
CA THR A 448 14.54 -8.11 22.91
C THR A 448 15.79 -7.62 23.63
N LEU A 449 15.73 -6.40 24.21
CA LEU A 449 16.85 -5.82 24.95
C LEU A 449 17.22 -6.67 26.18
N ILE A 450 16.23 -7.07 26.98
CA ILE A 450 16.43 -7.91 28.16
C ILE A 450 17.01 -9.26 27.73
N PHE A 451 16.44 -9.88 26.69
CA PHE A 451 16.92 -11.16 26.17
C PHE A 451 18.39 -11.08 25.72
N ILE A 452 18.76 -10.04 24.98
CA ILE A 452 20.15 -9.78 24.56
C ILE A 452 21.07 -9.62 25.78
N ILE A 453 20.68 -8.79 26.74
CA ILE A 453 21.50 -8.54 27.94
C ILE A 453 21.72 -9.85 28.71
N LEU A 454 20.69 -10.68 28.88
CA LEU A 454 20.79 -11.97 29.56
C LEU A 454 21.70 -12.95 28.79
N CYS A 455 21.62 -12.97 27.45
CA CYS A 455 22.51 -13.80 26.63
C CYS A 455 23.97 -13.35 26.70
N ILE A 456 24.22 -12.03 26.68
CA ILE A 456 25.57 -11.49 26.83
C ILE A 456 26.10 -11.78 28.23
N ALA A 457 25.30 -11.53 29.27
CA ALA A 457 25.68 -11.75 30.65
C ALA A 457 26.01 -13.23 30.91
N SER A 458 25.18 -14.15 30.44
CA SER A 458 25.44 -15.59 30.54
C SER A 458 26.72 -15.98 29.78
N SER A 459 26.88 -15.51 28.55
CA SER A 459 28.08 -15.81 27.75
C SER A 459 29.37 -15.27 28.35
N LEU A 460 29.33 -14.16 29.10
CA LEU A 460 30.50 -13.53 29.72
C LEU A 460 30.77 -14.00 31.15
N THR A 461 29.88 -14.81 31.73
CA THR A 461 30.03 -15.34 33.09
C THR A 461 30.28 -16.84 33.05
N ILE A 462 29.31 -17.61 32.56
CA ILE A 462 29.32 -19.08 32.61
C ILE A 462 30.45 -19.65 31.76
N ASN A 463 30.57 -19.21 30.50
CA ASN A 463 31.58 -19.77 29.58
C ASN A 463 33.02 -19.48 30.05
N PRO A 464 33.38 -18.24 30.45
CA PRO A 464 34.69 -17.95 31.03
C PRO A 464 34.98 -18.72 32.32
N MET A 465 34.02 -18.89 33.23
CA MET A 465 34.25 -19.64 34.47
C MET A 465 34.56 -21.11 34.17
N ALA A 466 33.80 -21.74 33.27
CA ALA A 466 34.03 -23.12 32.84
C ALA A 466 35.40 -23.26 32.13
N ALA A 467 35.72 -22.34 31.22
CA ALA A 467 37.00 -22.34 30.51
C ALA A 467 38.19 -22.12 31.45
N TYR A 468 38.05 -21.26 32.46
CA TYR A 468 39.09 -20.99 33.44
C TYR A 468 39.39 -22.22 34.29
N ALA A 469 38.35 -22.91 34.77
CA ALA A 469 38.50 -24.15 35.52
C ALA A 469 39.21 -25.24 34.69
N LEU A 470 38.85 -25.39 33.40
CA LEU A 470 39.48 -26.34 32.48
C LEU A 470 40.94 -25.98 32.14
N SER A 471 41.29 -24.70 32.17
CA SER A 471 42.63 -24.21 31.87
C SER A 471 43.57 -24.26 33.07
N ARG A 472 43.11 -23.85 34.26
CA ARG A 472 43.99 -23.60 35.43
C ARG A 472 44.03 -24.71 36.46
N PHE A 473 42.93 -25.42 36.70
CA PHE A 473 42.89 -26.46 37.74
C PHE A 473 43.45 -27.82 37.31
N ARG A 474 44.07 -27.92 36.12
CA ARG A 474 44.72 -29.15 35.60
C ARG A 474 43.85 -30.41 35.78
N LEU A 475 42.57 -30.30 35.46
CA LEU A 475 41.61 -31.39 35.62
C LEU A 475 42.03 -32.60 34.77
N THR A 476 42.10 -33.78 35.38
CA THR A 476 42.54 -35.04 34.73
C THR A 476 41.75 -35.35 33.45
N TYR A 477 40.48 -34.93 33.38
CA TYR A 477 39.58 -35.20 32.25
C TYR A 477 39.31 -33.99 31.37
N ALA A 478 40.07 -32.89 31.48
CA ALA A 478 39.83 -31.66 30.73
C ALA A 478 39.72 -31.90 29.22
N ASN A 479 40.61 -32.73 28.65
CA ASN A 479 40.60 -33.05 27.22
C ASN A 479 39.35 -33.85 26.80
N LYS A 480 38.87 -34.78 27.64
CA LYS A 480 37.64 -35.54 27.35
C LYS A 480 36.40 -34.64 27.37
N ILE A 481 36.34 -33.72 28.33
CA ILE A 481 35.27 -32.72 28.43
C ILE A 481 35.26 -31.80 27.20
N LEU A 482 36.44 -31.34 26.75
CA LEU A 482 36.55 -30.52 25.54
C LEU A 482 36.13 -31.28 24.28
N ILE A 483 36.53 -32.54 24.12
CA ILE A 483 36.08 -33.38 23.00
C ILE A 483 34.56 -33.55 23.02
N PHE A 484 33.97 -33.76 24.20
CA PHE A 484 32.52 -33.81 24.34
C PHE A 484 31.83 -32.52 23.87
N PHE A 485 32.34 -31.34 24.29
CA PHE A 485 31.83 -30.06 23.83
C PHE A 485 31.99 -29.82 22.33
N LEU A 486 33.07 -30.31 21.72
CA LEU A 486 33.26 -30.24 20.27
C LEU A 486 32.31 -31.20 19.53
N ALA A 487 32.05 -32.38 20.09
CA ALA A 487 31.15 -33.37 19.50
C ALA A 487 29.70 -32.86 19.43
N THR A 488 29.24 -32.09 20.43
CA THR A 488 27.88 -31.50 20.39
C THR A 488 27.73 -30.43 19.31
N MET A 489 28.83 -29.78 18.89
CA MET A 489 28.82 -28.81 17.78
C MET A 489 28.65 -29.47 16.40
N ALA A 490 28.84 -30.80 16.30
CA ALA A 490 28.63 -31.52 15.04
C ALA A 490 27.13 -31.62 14.67
N PHE A 491 26.24 -31.45 15.65
CA PHE A 491 24.80 -31.47 15.43
C PHE A 491 24.28 -30.08 15.04
N PRO A 492 23.50 -29.94 13.96
CA PRO A 492 22.84 -28.68 13.62
C PRO A 492 21.89 -28.24 14.73
N ALA A 493 21.89 -26.94 15.04
CA ALA A 493 21.07 -26.38 16.13
C ALA A 493 19.56 -26.58 15.87
N GLU A 494 19.16 -26.64 14.61
CA GLU A 494 17.77 -26.85 14.15
C GLU A 494 17.24 -28.22 14.56
N VAL A 495 18.08 -29.26 14.56
CA VAL A 495 17.70 -30.62 14.98
C VAL A 495 17.41 -30.66 16.48
N ALA A 496 18.14 -29.87 17.27
CA ALA A 496 17.94 -29.76 18.72
C ALA A 496 16.73 -28.88 19.10
N MET A 497 16.10 -28.19 18.15
CA MET A 497 15.06 -27.20 18.44
C MET A 497 13.78 -27.83 19.03
N ILE A 498 13.32 -28.95 18.47
CA ILE A 498 12.13 -29.67 18.98
C ILE A 498 12.40 -30.27 20.37
N PRO A 499 13.50 -31.03 20.60
CA PRO A 499 13.84 -31.51 21.94
C PRO A 499 13.94 -30.39 22.98
N ASN A 500 14.56 -29.26 22.64
CA ASN A 500 14.67 -28.11 23.55
C ASN A 500 13.30 -27.53 23.90
N PHE A 501 12.38 -27.42 22.93
CA PHE A 501 11.02 -26.97 23.19
C PHE A 501 10.27 -27.91 24.14
N LEU A 502 10.35 -29.23 23.90
CA LEU A 502 9.72 -30.22 24.77
C LEU A 502 10.28 -30.12 26.20
N MET A 503 11.61 -29.99 26.34
CA MET A 503 12.26 -29.81 27.63
C MET A 503 11.77 -28.54 28.35
N ILE A 504 11.74 -27.39 27.68
CA ILE A 504 11.27 -26.13 28.28
C ILE A 504 9.79 -26.18 28.66
N ARG A 505 8.96 -26.86 27.84
CA ARG A 505 7.55 -27.11 28.15
C ARG A 505 7.41 -27.98 29.39
N ASP A 506 8.15 -29.07 29.47
CA ASP A 506 8.06 -30.03 30.59
C ASP A 506 8.59 -29.40 31.89
N LEU A 507 9.51 -28.44 31.80
CA LEU A 507 9.95 -27.60 32.91
C LEU A 507 8.96 -26.48 33.29
N GLY A 508 7.88 -26.28 32.53
CA GLY A 508 6.89 -25.22 32.78
C GLY A 508 7.41 -23.80 32.54
N LEU A 509 8.44 -23.64 31.71
CA LEU A 509 9.14 -22.36 31.51
C LEU A 509 8.74 -21.61 30.23
N LEU A 510 7.78 -22.12 29.45
CA LEU A 510 7.28 -21.43 28.24
C LEU A 510 6.84 -20.00 28.54
N ASN A 511 6.93 -19.12 27.53
CA ASN A 511 6.61 -17.69 27.68
C ASN A 511 7.42 -16.96 28.78
N THR A 512 8.66 -17.39 29.06
CA THR A 512 9.55 -16.70 30.02
C THR A 512 10.92 -16.40 29.41
N PHE A 513 11.69 -15.50 30.01
CA PHE A 513 13.10 -15.32 29.64
C PHE A 513 13.94 -16.58 29.90
N GLY A 514 13.52 -17.45 30.82
CA GLY A 514 14.16 -18.74 31.06
C GLY A 514 14.08 -19.63 29.82
N ALA A 515 12.93 -19.70 29.16
CA ALA A 515 12.78 -20.44 27.90
C ALA A 515 13.78 -20.00 26.83
N LEU A 516 14.04 -18.69 26.74
CA LEU A 516 14.90 -18.10 25.73
C LEU A 516 16.40 -18.30 26.03
N VAL A 517 16.79 -18.19 27.31
CA VAL A 517 18.21 -18.12 27.70
C VAL A 517 18.77 -19.46 28.13
N LEU A 518 18.00 -20.29 28.85
CA LEU A 518 18.52 -21.51 29.47
C LEU A 518 19.18 -22.49 28.47
N PRO A 519 18.60 -22.78 27.29
CA PRO A 519 19.20 -23.72 26.34
C PRO A 519 20.56 -23.24 25.80
N GLY A 520 20.79 -21.93 25.77
CA GLY A 520 22.01 -21.31 25.26
C GLY A 520 23.02 -20.90 26.34
N LEU A 521 22.73 -21.12 27.63
CA LEU A 521 23.55 -20.64 28.76
C LEU A 521 25.02 -21.09 28.67
N ALA A 522 25.23 -22.38 28.37
CA ALA A 522 26.54 -22.99 28.28
C ALA A 522 26.85 -23.33 26.82
N ASN A 523 27.87 -22.68 26.26
CA ASN A 523 28.21 -22.83 24.85
C ASN A 523 29.57 -23.55 24.70
N GLY A 524 29.54 -24.77 24.16
CA GLY A 524 30.73 -25.61 24.00
C GLY A 524 31.83 -24.95 23.18
N PHE A 525 31.47 -24.28 22.07
CA PHE A 525 32.42 -23.51 21.25
C PHE A 525 33.08 -22.38 22.03
N GLY A 526 32.28 -21.62 22.78
CA GLY A 526 32.75 -20.52 23.62
C GLY A 526 33.74 -20.98 24.67
N ILE A 527 33.42 -22.07 25.37
CA ILE A 527 34.29 -22.67 26.38
C ILE A 527 35.60 -23.14 25.76
N PHE A 528 35.54 -23.86 24.63
CA PHE A 528 36.73 -24.33 23.92
C PHE A 528 37.63 -23.17 23.48
N LEU A 529 37.06 -22.14 22.88
CA LEU A 529 37.78 -20.98 22.38
C LEU A 529 38.44 -20.20 23.53
N LEU A 530 37.70 -19.91 24.60
CA LEU A 530 38.23 -19.21 25.78
C LEU A 530 39.33 -20.00 26.47
N LYS A 531 39.19 -21.33 26.56
CA LYS A 531 40.20 -22.21 27.15
C LYS A 531 41.52 -22.11 26.39
N GLY A 532 41.49 -22.12 25.05
CA GLY A 532 42.69 -21.91 24.22
C GLY A 532 43.33 -20.54 24.44
N PHE A 533 42.54 -19.48 24.62
CA PHE A 533 43.06 -18.15 24.95
C PHE A 533 43.66 -18.09 26.36
N PHE A 534 43.01 -18.68 27.35
CA PHE A 534 43.52 -18.72 28.72
C PHE A 534 44.83 -19.50 28.80
N ASP A 535 44.94 -20.62 28.10
CA ASP A 535 46.19 -21.40 28.00
C ASP A 535 47.34 -20.62 27.37
N SER A 536 47.05 -19.63 26.50
CA SER A 536 48.08 -18.80 25.86
C SER A 536 48.63 -17.68 26.75
N LEU A 537 47.99 -17.40 27.89
CA LEU A 537 48.46 -16.37 28.81
C LEU A 537 49.70 -16.87 29.57
N PRO A 538 50.72 -16.01 29.78
CA PRO A 538 51.96 -16.41 30.45
C PRO A 538 51.69 -16.91 31.88
N PRO A 539 52.17 -18.12 32.25
CA PRO A 539 51.99 -18.67 33.59
C PRO A 539 52.66 -17.81 34.67
N GLU A 540 53.73 -17.10 34.33
CA GLU A 540 54.53 -16.28 35.26
C GLU A 540 53.70 -15.16 35.91
N LEU A 541 52.69 -14.63 35.20
CA LEU A 541 51.77 -13.62 35.74
C LEU A 541 50.93 -14.18 36.90
N TYR A 542 50.56 -15.46 36.82
CA TYR A 542 49.77 -16.13 37.83
C TYR A 542 50.64 -16.57 39.01
N GLU A 543 51.86 -17.05 38.74
CA GLU A 543 52.84 -17.38 39.78
C GLU A 543 53.20 -16.14 40.62
N ALA A 544 53.44 -15.00 39.98
CA ALA A 544 53.68 -13.73 40.67
C ALA A 544 52.48 -13.31 41.54
N ALA A 545 51.26 -13.41 41.01
CA ALA A 545 50.05 -13.07 41.75
C ALA A 545 49.80 -14.02 42.95
N LEU A 546 50.13 -15.30 42.81
CA LEU A 546 50.08 -16.27 43.90
C LEU A 546 51.08 -15.93 45.01
N ILE A 547 52.30 -15.51 44.65
CA ILE A 547 53.32 -15.04 45.62
C ILE A 547 52.81 -13.78 46.36
N ASP A 548 52.11 -12.88 45.66
CA ASP A 548 51.46 -11.70 46.25
C ASP A 548 50.19 -12.03 47.08
N GLY A 549 49.85 -13.32 47.25
CA GLY A 549 48.70 -13.77 48.03
C GLY A 549 47.33 -13.52 47.38
N ALA A 550 47.28 -13.36 46.05
CA ALA A 550 46.01 -13.20 45.34
C ALA A 550 45.20 -14.51 45.35
N SER A 551 43.91 -14.42 45.67
CA SER A 551 42.98 -15.56 45.54
C SER A 551 42.68 -15.87 44.07
N GLU A 552 42.24 -17.09 43.77
CA GLU A 552 41.85 -17.52 42.42
C GLU A 552 40.80 -16.59 41.78
N TRP A 553 39.80 -16.16 42.54
CA TRP A 553 38.82 -15.18 42.07
C TRP A 553 39.45 -13.85 41.68
N LYS A 554 40.42 -13.38 42.47
CA LYS A 554 41.16 -12.14 42.18
C LYS A 554 42.02 -12.32 40.92
N MET A 555 42.69 -13.45 40.75
CA MET A 555 43.45 -13.76 39.52
C MET A 555 42.54 -13.87 38.28
N PHE A 556 41.36 -14.46 38.41
CA PHE A 556 40.38 -14.55 37.34
C PHE A 556 39.90 -13.15 36.90
N TYR A 557 39.39 -12.33 37.82
CA TYR A 557 38.82 -11.02 37.50
C TYR A 557 39.84 -9.93 37.22
N SER A 558 40.99 -9.93 37.90
CA SER A 558 42.00 -8.86 37.80
C SER A 558 43.10 -9.13 36.78
N ILE A 559 43.35 -10.39 36.41
CA ILE A 559 44.42 -10.75 35.46
C ILE A 559 43.82 -11.38 34.19
N THR A 560 43.07 -12.47 34.34
CA THR A 560 42.60 -13.27 33.19
C THR A 560 41.61 -12.50 32.32
N LEU A 561 40.49 -12.03 32.88
CA LEU A 561 39.47 -11.34 32.10
C LEU A 561 39.98 -10.05 31.43
N PRO A 562 40.80 -9.19 32.09
CA PRO A 562 41.34 -7.99 31.46
C PRO A 562 42.26 -8.28 30.27
N LEU A 563 43.10 -9.31 30.35
CA LEU A 563 43.97 -9.73 29.25
C LEU A 563 43.17 -10.37 28.10
N CYS A 564 42.05 -11.00 28.42
CA CYS A 564 41.15 -11.63 27.44
C CYS A 564 39.99 -10.73 26.97
N LYS A 565 39.97 -9.43 27.28
CA LYS A 565 38.96 -8.48 26.79
C LYS A 565 38.67 -8.60 25.29
N PRO A 566 39.67 -8.75 24.40
CA PRO A 566 39.40 -8.86 22.97
C PRO A 566 38.57 -10.10 22.59
N ILE A 567 38.84 -11.27 23.19
CA ILE A 567 38.09 -12.50 22.89
C ILE A 567 36.71 -12.50 23.58
N LEU A 568 36.61 -11.90 24.77
CA LEU A 568 35.33 -11.70 25.45
C LEU A 568 34.39 -10.80 24.64
N ALA A 569 34.92 -9.77 23.97
CA ALA A 569 34.12 -8.94 23.08
C ALA A 569 33.59 -9.72 21.86
N VAL A 570 34.37 -10.66 21.31
CA VAL A 570 33.91 -11.56 20.24
C VAL A 570 32.78 -12.46 20.75
N MET A 571 32.90 -13.00 21.96
CA MET A 571 31.85 -13.79 22.60
C MET A 571 30.57 -12.98 22.83
N ALA A 572 30.69 -11.75 23.36
CA ALA A 572 29.56 -10.86 23.57
C ALA A 572 28.86 -10.51 22.25
N LEU A 573 29.63 -10.26 21.18
CA LEU A 573 29.08 -10.02 19.86
C LEU A 573 28.31 -11.23 19.33
N GLY A 574 28.86 -12.44 19.47
CA GLY A 574 28.18 -13.66 19.07
C GLY A 574 26.87 -13.90 19.84
N ALA A 575 26.88 -13.63 21.16
CA ALA A 575 25.67 -13.69 21.99
C ALA A 575 24.63 -12.65 21.56
N PHE A 576 25.06 -11.42 21.24
CA PHE A 576 24.18 -10.38 20.69
C PHE A 576 23.56 -10.82 19.37
N THR A 577 24.35 -11.26 18.38
CA THR A 577 23.83 -11.64 17.06
C THR A 577 22.92 -12.85 17.14
N GLY A 578 23.26 -13.82 18.00
CA GLY A 578 22.43 -14.99 18.26
C GLY A 578 21.08 -14.62 18.86
N ALA A 579 21.07 -13.82 19.94
CA ALA A 579 19.83 -13.41 20.60
C ALA A 579 18.98 -12.49 19.71
N TYR A 580 19.60 -11.52 19.03
CA TYR A 580 18.88 -10.58 18.17
C TYR A 580 18.25 -11.27 16.95
N GLY A 581 18.93 -12.27 16.37
CA GLY A 581 18.45 -13.02 15.21
C GLY A 581 17.59 -14.25 15.52
N ALA A 582 17.36 -14.58 16.79
CA ALA A 582 16.67 -15.82 17.21
C ALA A 582 15.14 -15.76 17.01
N PHE A 583 14.68 -15.64 15.77
CA PHE A 583 13.25 -15.56 15.47
C PHE A 583 12.54 -16.92 15.62
N MET A 584 13.07 -17.98 14.99
CA MET A 584 12.39 -19.29 14.95
C MET A 584 12.19 -19.86 16.35
N PHE A 585 13.27 -19.86 17.14
CA PHE A 585 13.23 -20.41 18.49
C PHE A 585 12.33 -19.56 19.41
N ALA A 586 12.43 -18.23 19.36
CA ALA A 586 11.59 -17.35 20.15
C ALA A 586 10.10 -17.51 19.80
N PHE A 587 9.76 -17.62 18.51
CA PHE A 587 8.39 -17.86 18.07
C PHE A 587 7.83 -19.20 18.58
N LEU A 588 8.68 -20.23 18.65
CA LEU A 588 8.30 -21.55 19.13
C LEU A 588 8.02 -21.59 20.64
N VAL A 589 8.90 -20.98 21.46
CA VAL A 589 8.83 -21.06 22.94
C VAL A 589 8.04 -19.93 23.61
N CYS A 590 7.87 -18.80 22.92
CA CYS A 590 7.07 -17.66 23.38
C CYS A 590 5.82 -17.53 22.49
N GLN A 591 4.78 -18.29 22.80
CA GLN A 591 3.50 -18.25 22.11
C GLN A 591 2.70 -16.99 22.45
N ASP A 592 2.86 -16.45 23.66
CA ASP A 592 2.20 -15.22 24.09
C ASP A 592 2.83 -13.98 23.43
N LYS A 593 2.00 -13.16 22.75
CA LYS A 593 2.43 -11.91 22.10
C LYS A 593 3.15 -10.94 23.03
N SER A 594 2.89 -11.01 24.34
CA SER A 594 3.54 -10.18 25.37
C SER A 594 5.03 -10.51 25.56
N MET A 595 5.48 -11.68 25.10
CA MET A 595 6.87 -12.18 25.21
C MET A 595 7.55 -12.34 23.85
N TRP A 596 6.94 -11.82 22.79
CA TRP A 596 7.54 -11.81 21.46
C TRP A 596 8.70 -10.82 21.39
N THR A 597 9.80 -11.27 20.77
CA THR A 597 10.92 -10.42 20.42
C THR A 597 10.59 -9.59 19.17
N LEU A 598 11.41 -8.57 18.90
CA LEU A 598 11.26 -7.69 17.74
C LEU A 598 11.21 -8.50 16.43
N MET A 599 12.08 -9.50 16.28
CA MET A 599 12.12 -10.33 15.07
C MET A 599 10.85 -11.14 14.85
N VAL A 600 10.18 -11.57 15.92
CA VAL A 600 8.89 -12.26 15.82
C VAL A 600 7.80 -11.29 15.32
N PHE A 601 7.75 -10.07 15.86
CA PHE A 601 6.83 -9.05 15.36
C PHE A 601 7.11 -8.61 13.92
N LEU A 602 8.38 -8.52 13.54
CA LEU A 602 8.76 -8.23 12.15
C LEU A 602 8.40 -9.40 11.22
N TYR A 603 8.45 -10.64 11.69
CA TYR A 603 7.93 -11.77 10.92
C TYR A 603 6.41 -11.69 10.75
N GLN A 604 5.66 -11.33 11.80
CA GLN A 604 4.22 -11.08 11.69
C GLN A 604 3.92 -9.95 10.69
N PHE A 605 4.69 -8.86 10.75
CA PHE A 605 4.60 -7.76 9.79
C PHE A 605 4.80 -8.25 8.34
N GLN A 606 5.69 -9.20 8.11
CA GLN A 606 5.90 -9.76 6.77
C GLN A 606 4.72 -10.58 6.25
N GLN A 607 3.86 -11.10 7.12
CA GLN A 607 2.65 -11.81 6.71
C GLN A 607 1.49 -10.85 6.40
N GLU A 608 1.49 -9.66 7.02
CA GLU A 608 0.40 -8.68 6.90
C GLU A 608 0.62 -7.64 5.80
N TYR A 609 1.86 -7.38 5.39
CA TYR A 609 2.21 -6.27 4.49
C TYR A 609 2.87 -6.72 3.18
N GLY A 610 2.79 -5.86 2.15
CA GLY A 610 3.37 -6.11 0.83
C GLY A 610 4.91 -6.15 0.81
N ASN A 611 5.48 -6.82 -0.20
CA ASN A 611 6.92 -7.13 -0.25
C ASN A 611 7.87 -5.92 -0.15
N PHE A 612 7.47 -4.73 -0.59
CA PHE A 612 8.28 -3.51 -0.46
C PHE A 612 8.40 -3.01 0.99
N MET A 613 7.34 -3.18 1.78
CA MET A 613 7.41 -2.91 3.22
C MET A 613 8.25 -3.95 3.94
N ILE A 614 8.24 -5.21 3.47
CA ILE A 614 9.15 -6.26 3.96
C ILE A 614 10.60 -5.83 3.76
N MET A 615 10.97 -5.33 2.58
CA MET A 615 12.34 -4.86 2.31
C MET A 615 12.74 -3.70 3.25
N ALA A 616 11.84 -2.73 3.48
CA ALA A 616 12.08 -1.68 4.47
C ALA A 616 12.25 -2.22 5.90
N SER A 617 11.46 -3.22 6.28
CA SER A 617 11.57 -3.88 7.59
C SER A 617 12.91 -4.59 7.78
N LEU A 618 13.41 -5.26 6.73
CA LEU A 618 14.70 -5.94 6.74
C LEU A 618 15.85 -4.94 6.86
N VAL A 619 15.80 -3.82 6.12
CA VAL A 619 16.78 -2.74 6.24
C VAL A 619 16.82 -2.19 7.67
N LEU A 620 15.66 -1.88 8.27
CA LEU A 620 15.59 -1.37 9.64
C LEU A 620 16.11 -2.40 10.66
N SER A 621 15.78 -3.69 10.45
CA SER A 621 16.25 -4.78 11.30
C SER A 621 17.78 -4.96 11.26
N ALA A 622 18.43 -4.59 10.15
CA ALA A 622 19.89 -4.68 10.04
C ALA A 622 20.63 -3.54 10.78
N ILE A 623 19.96 -2.42 11.09
CA ILE A 623 20.60 -1.23 11.67
C ILE A 623 21.27 -1.52 13.02
N PRO A 624 20.61 -2.15 14.02
CA PRO A 624 21.25 -2.41 15.31
C PRO A 624 22.48 -3.29 15.19
N THR A 625 22.44 -4.31 14.34
CA THR A 625 23.58 -5.18 14.08
C THR A 625 24.74 -4.43 13.42
N LEU A 626 24.44 -3.55 12.46
CA LEU A 626 25.44 -2.69 11.82
C LEU A 626 26.10 -1.73 12.82
N ILE A 627 25.31 -1.10 13.69
CA ILE A 627 25.82 -0.18 14.73
C ILE A 627 26.78 -0.94 15.67
N VAL A 628 26.35 -2.09 16.19
CA VAL A 628 27.19 -2.92 17.07
C VAL A 628 28.47 -3.34 16.36
N PHE A 629 28.39 -3.75 15.09
CA PHE A 629 29.57 -4.11 14.31
C PHE A 629 30.55 -2.95 14.17
N ILE A 630 30.09 -1.75 13.79
CA ILE A 630 30.94 -0.56 13.62
C ILE A 630 31.64 -0.20 14.95
N LEU A 631 30.92 -0.26 16.06
CA LEU A 631 31.46 0.01 17.40
C LEU A 631 32.49 -1.05 17.83
N CYS A 632 32.25 -2.33 17.50
CA CYS A 632 33.09 -3.45 17.93
C CYS A 632 34.24 -3.78 16.95
N GLN A 633 34.24 -3.27 15.71
CA GLN A 633 35.19 -3.65 14.65
C GLN A 633 36.65 -3.61 15.08
N ARG A 634 37.08 -2.55 15.78
CA ARG A 634 38.46 -2.41 16.27
C ARG A 634 38.85 -3.47 17.31
N VAL A 635 37.89 -3.89 18.13
CA VAL A 635 38.13 -4.91 19.18
C VAL A 635 38.18 -6.30 18.56
N ILE A 636 37.30 -6.60 17.60
CA ILE A 636 37.29 -7.86 16.83
C ILE A 636 38.65 -8.08 16.15
N LEU A 637 39.17 -7.04 15.48
CA LEU A 637 40.47 -7.11 14.79
C LEU A 637 41.64 -7.38 15.74
N ARG A 638 41.54 -6.94 17.00
CA ARG A 638 42.55 -7.22 18.03
C ARG A 638 42.38 -8.60 18.66
N GLY A 639 41.14 -9.08 18.80
CA GLY A 639 40.84 -10.37 19.45
C GLY A 639 41.20 -11.60 18.64
N ILE A 640 41.34 -11.47 17.32
CA ILE A 640 41.82 -12.55 16.44
C ILE A 640 43.35 -12.70 16.54
N VAL A 641 44.07 -11.70 17.08
CA VAL A 641 45.52 -11.74 17.22
C VAL A 641 45.88 -12.24 18.62
N ILE A 642 46.38 -13.49 18.70
CA ILE A 642 46.94 -14.05 19.94
C ILE A 642 48.04 -13.10 20.45
N PRO A 643 48.02 -12.65 21.72
CA PRO A 643 49.09 -11.85 22.29
C PRO A 643 50.37 -12.67 22.29
N THR A 644 51.36 -12.27 21.50
CA THR A 644 52.72 -12.81 21.58
C THR A 644 53.58 -11.78 22.30
N PHE A 645 54.11 -12.14 23.47
CA PHE A 645 55.17 -11.35 24.10
C PHE A 645 56.39 -11.33 23.16
N LYS A 646 57.10 -10.19 23.17
CA LYS A 646 58.40 -10.03 22.54
C LYS A 646 59.49 -10.48 23.48
#